data_AF-A0A166MNP5-F1
#
_entry.id   AF-A0A166MNP5-F1
#
_cell.length_a   1.000
_cell.length_b   1.000
_cell.length_c   1.000
_cell.angle_alpha   90.00
_cell.angle_beta   90.00
_cell.angle_gamma   90.00
#
_symmetry.space_group_name_H-M   'P 1'
#
loop_
_entity.id
_entity.type
_entity.pdbx_description
1 polymer ?
#
loop_
_entity_poly.entity_id
_entity_poly.type
_entity_poly.pdbx_seq_one_letter_code
_entity_poly.pdbx_strand_id
1 'polypeptide(L)'
;MRSASTNPTALVLIDIQEGFRHPTHWGNSRSTPTFEQNIKTILESFRKYNSTVESNQTCERRPILIIHVHHHSTSPTSVLYPTHHLEGSSTRSVAPLSFAAPLGSEPTFTKNFNSGFVGTELESTLRSAGIRQLVLVGLTTDHCVSTTARMAANLQVLGDDGGPDGNGEGVHGILLVRDAIATYEKGGFDAETVHAVSLASLDGEFAAVMFALRHAWEKPLLTRRLIARAATTRASVTVRSRVSKSILQTKTPTAKELAKTGVWATPAERAAELKAARKAPKGKGKSKEKVKRPLGDKARVNIVDEKLCDDIIKYIGPTLERHRGCDLVDINPGAGIWSRKLQDFLQPRSHILMEPDEDLYRPFLEPLLERPNTQLLPQSGILWKELNEVLRHIKNQTPKPRGPGTVPERNDTLLVTANLSYYPKKRYRAFDSVTQLVLYQLISSIRNGSLFQKYGLVRMLIWMGPDEPRSFLTRNIQGRKKSVLEAEFACDYLAEVASRDVQLDSKADTWFVRDRWLDVDSTKNTMARMKENGLEIPEGRKQEMTKRIEDYITEDGPQAGVQLPHLNRPYIAELEALEQAYREGKIDKENKSSREWKRLVYLRHQTKRHEEEAENYRDLVEEMKEIARLRHDKALPEGELEARDKAWNDKIRVLGKNFLIDFRLIRDNLHLFQQDPPVLHWDKRPYEPLAVRPNEFFPNVECALVDIQPKAMHPLLRETGPGTSRAGDIFELLQRSMLAASLEPVSKSVERIWPGAAEGILPHCPSLRDPEQGGLPGTGQGEVCARALNEKQWTELLEAFMAWPFRPSYEELIGRLADEVETADDDNNGAGSSFSADGVLA
;
A
#
# COMPACT_ATOMS: atom_id res chain seq x y z
N MET A 1 12.89 24.12 4.17
CA MET A 1 12.56 25.56 4.13
C MET A 1 13.12 26.17 2.86
N ARG A 2 12.29 26.89 2.11
CA ARG A 2 12.71 27.74 0.99
C ARG A 2 13.12 29.11 1.51
N SER A 3 13.90 29.85 0.71
CA SER A 3 14.32 31.20 1.08
C SER A 3 13.13 32.13 1.19
N ALA A 4 13.01 32.84 2.32
CA ALA A 4 12.00 33.87 2.52
C ALA A 4 12.14 35.05 1.54
N SER A 5 13.32 35.23 0.93
CA SER A 5 13.54 36.27 -0.09
C SER A 5 12.80 36.00 -1.41
N THR A 6 12.47 34.75 -1.69
CA THR A 6 11.85 34.31 -2.95
C THR A 6 10.48 33.67 -2.74
N ASN A 7 10.05 33.49 -1.49
CA ASN A 7 8.81 32.79 -1.17
C ASN A 7 8.10 33.51 0.00
N PRO A 8 6.88 34.05 -0.22
CA PRO A 8 6.10 34.71 0.82
C PRO A 8 5.91 33.79 2.04
N THR A 9 6.54 34.14 3.15
CA THR A 9 6.64 33.29 4.33
C THR A 9 5.90 33.91 5.50
N ALA A 10 5.22 33.10 6.30
CA ALA A 10 4.69 33.47 7.61
C ALA A 10 5.29 32.60 8.72
N LEU A 11 5.57 33.21 9.88
CA LEU A 11 5.87 32.54 11.14
C LEU A 11 4.66 32.67 12.05
N VAL A 12 4.11 31.55 12.51
CA VAL A 12 2.98 31.51 13.45
C VAL A 12 3.44 30.93 14.77
N LEU A 13 3.37 31.73 15.82
CA LEU A 13 3.67 31.37 17.20
C LEU A 13 2.36 30.99 17.90
N ILE A 14 2.24 29.73 18.32
CA ILE A 14 0.99 29.17 18.86
C ILE A 14 1.11 29.02 20.38
N ASP A 15 0.24 29.68 21.12
CA ASP A 15 -0.03 29.48 22.55
C ASP A 15 1.22 29.58 23.45
N ILE A 16 2.15 30.47 23.13
CA ILE A 16 3.37 30.71 23.92
C ILE A 16 3.07 31.65 25.09
N GLN A 17 2.24 31.16 26.02
CA GLN A 17 1.66 31.94 27.13
C GLN A 17 2.12 31.47 28.51
N GLU A 18 2.09 32.35 29.50
CA GLU A 18 2.53 32.12 30.88
C GLU A 18 1.83 30.92 31.55
N GLY A 19 0.56 30.67 31.25
CA GLY A 19 -0.21 29.55 31.81
C GLY A 19 0.35 28.16 31.48
N PHE A 20 1.13 28.04 30.41
CA PHE A 20 1.83 26.78 30.07
C PHE A 20 3.06 26.51 30.94
N ARG A 21 3.50 27.45 31.79
CA ARG A 21 4.57 27.21 32.77
C ARG A 21 4.09 26.53 34.04
N HIS A 22 2.80 26.27 34.17
CA HIS A 22 2.27 25.62 35.36
C HIS A 22 2.94 24.25 35.56
N PRO A 23 3.54 23.97 36.74
CA PRO A 23 4.43 22.83 36.92
C PRO A 23 3.74 21.46 36.85
N THR A 24 2.45 21.39 37.21
CA THR A 24 1.71 20.11 37.30
C THR A 24 0.41 20.02 36.50
N HIS A 25 -0.15 21.15 36.04
CA HIS A 25 -1.48 21.17 35.40
C HIS A 25 -1.50 20.45 34.05
N TRP A 26 -0.41 20.53 33.29
CA TRP A 26 -0.31 19.97 31.94
C TRP A 26 0.35 18.59 31.89
N GLY A 27 1.09 18.22 32.94
CA GLY A 27 1.93 17.03 33.03
C GLY A 27 3.19 17.33 33.83
N ASN A 28 3.82 16.30 34.40
CA ASN A 28 4.98 16.44 35.30
C ASN A 28 6.30 16.75 34.56
N SER A 29 6.31 16.58 33.25
CA SER A 29 7.47 16.82 32.40
C SER A 29 7.04 17.37 31.04
N ARG A 30 7.95 18.11 30.38
CA ARG A 30 7.75 18.68 29.05
C ARG A 30 8.85 18.20 28.10
N SER A 31 8.47 17.93 26.85
CA SER A 31 9.43 17.64 25.79
C SER A 31 10.21 18.89 25.38
N THR A 32 11.28 18.67 24.63
CA THR A 32 12.10 19.74 24.03
C THR A 32 12.62 20.75 25.07
N PRO A 33 13.63 20.37 25.88
CA PRO A 33 14.21 21.25 26.90
C PRO A 33 14.81 22.56 26.34
N THR A 34 15.10 22.61 25.04
CA THR A 34 15.66 23.77 24.34
C THR A 34 14.59 24.71 23.77
N PHE A 35 13.30 24.46 24.04
CA PHE A 35 12.16 25.17 23.43
C PHE A 35 12.27 26.70 23.52
N GLU A 36 12.46 27.24 24.71
CA GLU A 36 12.52 28.69 24.94
C GLU A 36 13.66 29.35 24.15
N GLN A 37 14.85 28.74 24.20
CA GLN A 37 16.03 29.25 23.50
C GLN A 37 15.82 29.22 21.99
N ASN A 38 15.20 28.17 21.47
CA ASN A 38 14.95 28.01 20.04
C ASN A 38 13.87 28.98 19.54
N ILE A 39 12.76 29.16 20.28
CA ILE A 39 11.75 30.18 19.95
C ILE A 39 12.38 31.58 19.89
N LYS A 40 13.13 31.95 20.93
CA LYS A 40 13.81 33.25 20.99
C LYS A 40 14.72 33.46 19.78
N THR A 41 15.55 32.46 19.47
CA THR A 41 16.50 32.52 18.35
C THR A 41 15.79 32.67 17.00
N ILE A 42 14.71 31.91 16.77
CA ILE A 42 13.93 31.96 15.54
C ILE A 42 13.26 33.34 15.40
N LEU A 43 12.57 33.80 16.45
CA LEU A 43 11.83 35.06 16.43
C LEU A 43 12.77 36.27 16.22
N GLU A 44 13.90 36.32 16.93
CA GLU A 44 14.92 37.36 16.74
C GLU A 44 15.49 37.35 15.32
N SER A 45 15.72 36.15 14.75
CA SER A 45 16.23 36.02 13.38
C SER A 45 15.24 36.54 12.34
N PHE A 46 13.94 36.27 12.53
CA PHE A 46 12.88 36.72 11.62
C PHE A 46 12.67 38.23 11.72
N ARG A 47 12.67 38.78 12.94
CA ARG A 47 12.62 40.24 13.17
C ARG A 47 13.82 40.96 12.57
N LYS A 48 15.02 40.40 12.72
CA LYS A 48 16.25 40.92 12.11
C LYS A 48 16.20 40.86 10.58
N TYR A 49 15.62 39.83 10.00
CA TYR A 49 15.40 39.77 8.56
C TYR A 49 14.49 40.92 8.10
N ASN A 50 13.36 41.13 8.77
CA ASN A 50 12.42 42.20 8.42
C ASN A 50 13.06 43.60 8.49
N SER A 51 13.87 43.89 9.51
CA SER A 51 14.56 45.19 9.60
C SER A 51 15.59 45.43 8.47
N THR A 52 16.20 44.37 7.93
CA THR A 52 17.08 44.48 6.75
C THR A 52 16.32 44.69 5.44
N VAL A 53 15.05 44.31 5.38
CA VAL A 53 14.19 44.54 4.20
C VAL A 53 13.70 45.99 4.20
N GLU A 54 13.30 46.53 5.36
CA GLU A 54 12.83 47.92 5.51
C GLU A 54 13.92 48.96 5.18
N SER A 55 15.19 48.63 5.38
CA SER A 55 16.33 49.53 5.14
C SER A 55 16.84 49.56 3.69
N ASN A 56 16.43 48.62 2.83
CA ASN A 56 16.89 48.49 1.44
C ASN A 56 15.69 48.56 0.46
N GLN A 57 15.20 49.77 0.18
CA GLN A 57 14.02 50.03 -0.67
C GLN A 57 14.19 49.67 -2.16
N THR A 58 15.36 49.18 -2.60
CA THR A 58 15.66 48.88 -4.01
C THR A 58 15.57 47.39 -4.38
N CYS A 59 15.24 46.49 -3.44
CA CYS A 59 15.22 45.04 -3.69
C CYS A 59 13.80 44.46 -3.62
N GLU A 60 13.49 43.50 -4.50
CA GLU A 60 12.24 42.70 -4.57
C GLU A 60 11.97 41.80 -3.34
N ARG A 61 12.63 42.03 -2.19
CA ARG A 61 12.49 41.22 -0.97
C ARG A 61 11.23 41.62 -0.22
N ARG A 62 10.47 40.63 0.27
CA ARG A 62 9.26 40.85 1.06
C ARG A 62 9.54 40.58 2.55
N PRO A 63 8.95 41.35 3.48
CA PRO A 63 9.03 41.03 4.90
C PRO A 63 8.30 39.71 5.19
N ILE A 64 8.77 39.00 6.21
CA ILE A 64 8.12 37.80 6.74
C ILE A 64 6.96 38.23 7.64
N LEU A 65 5.79 37.64 7.45
CA LEU A 65 4.64 37.90 8.29
C LEU A 65 4.77 37.13 9.62
N ILE A 66 4.92 37.83 10.74
CA ILE A 66 5.04 37.22 12.08
C ILE A 66 3.69 37.36 12.78
N ILE A 67 3.06 36.24 13.12
CA ILE A 67 1.71 36.16 13.70
C ILE A 67 1.77 35.44 15.03
N HIS A 68 1.08 35.98 16.03
CA HIS A 68 0.91 35.35 17.34
C HIS A 68 -0.53 34.87 17.48
N VAL A 69 -0.70 33.64 17.94
CA VAL A 69 -2.01 33.06 18.24
C VAL A 69 -2.01 32.67 19.72
N HIS A 70 -2.97 33.20 20.48
CA HIS A 70 -3.09 32.96 21.91
C HIS A 70 -4.41 32.27 22.24
N HIS A 71 -4.35 31.23 23.06
CA HIS A 71 -5.54 30.51 23.52
C HIS A 71 -6.13 31.17 24.76
N HIS A 72 -7.42 31.49 24.69
CA HIS A 72 -8.22 31.97 25.79
C HIS A 72 -9.34 30.96 26.03
N SER A 73 -9.25 30.20 27.12
CA SER A 73 -10.30 29.24 27.46
C SER A 73 -11.58 29.98 27.83
N THR A 74 -12.73 29.43 27.45
CA THR A 74 -14.05 29.88 27.92
C THR A 74 -14.43 29.26 29.26
N SER A 75 -13.69 28.24 29.73
CA SER A 75 -13.94 27.59 31.01
C SER A 75 -13.39 28.44 32.16
N PRO A 76 -14.23 28.88 33.13
CA PRO A 76 -13.78 29.69 34.26
C PRO A 76 -12.76 28.99 35.18
N THR A 77 -12.69 27.65 35.13
CA THR A 77 -11.75 26.85 35.92
C THR A 77 -10.42 26.59 35.21
N SER A 78 -10.28 27.02 33.96
CA SER A 78 -9.04 26.85 33.21
C SER A 78 -7.95 27.81 33.67
N VAL A 79 -6.72 27.33 33.75
CA VAL A 79 -5.53 28.18 33.93
C VAL A 79 -5.29 29.13 32.76
N LEU A 80 -5.96 28.91 31.61
CA LEU A 80 -5.94 29.78 30.44
C LEU A 80 -7.22 30.61 30.31
N TYR A 81 -8.02 30.74 31.37
CA TYR A 81 -9.15 31.66 31.39
C TYR A 81 -8.63 33.12 31.41
N PRO A 82 -9.22 34.09 30.66
CA PRO A 82 -8.67 35.44 30.50
C PRO A 82 -8.41 36.22 31.79
N THR A 83 -9.16 35.94 32.85
CA THR A 83 -9.01 36.61 34.16
C THR A 83 -8.17 35.81 35.16
N HIS A 84 -7.68 34.63 34.79
CA HIS A 84 -6.81 33.83 35.63
C HIS A 84 -5.41 34.48 35.72
N HIS A 85 -4.84 34.49 36.92
CA HIS A 85 -3.51 35.02 37.20
C HIS A 85 -2.58 33.90 37.64
N LEU A 86 -1.29 34.01 37.33
CA LEU A 86 -0.31 33.08 37.86
C LEU A 86 -0.30 33.16 39.39
N GLU A 87 -0.14 32.02 40.05
CA GLU A 87 -0.08 31.96 41.51
C GLU A 87 1.05 32.86 42.03
N GLY A 88 0.71 33.78 42.93
CA GLY A 88 1.66 34.74 43.49
C GLY A 88 2.07 35.89 42.57
N SER A 89 1.37 36.13 41.45
CA SER A 89 1.68 37.23 40.51
C SER A 89 0.44 37.99 40.06
N SER A 90 0.60 39.28 39.74
CA SER A 90 -0.40 40.07 39.00
C SER A 90 -0.39 39.80 37.49
N THR A 91 0.46 38.89 37.02
CA THR A 91 0.54 38.51 35.60
C THR A 91 -0.61 37.58 35.25
N ARG A 92 -1.40 37.94 34.24
CA ARG A 92 -2.44 37.06 33.70
C ARG A 92 -1.81 35.83 33.07
N SER A 93 -2.38 34.65 33.30
CA SER A 93 -1.87 33.40 32.72
C SER A 93 -2.00 33.35 31.20
N VAL A 94 -2.91 34.12 30.61
CA VAL A 94 -3.02 34.28 29.16
C VAL A 94 -1.97 35.24 28.57
N ALA A 95 -1.16 35.92 29.39
CA ALA A 95 -0.12 36.81 28.91
C ALA A 95 0.94 36.03 28.12
N PRO A 96 1.51 36.59 27.03
CA PRO A 96 2.58 35.95 26.29
C PRO A 96 3.84 35.85 27.15
N LEU A 97 4.62 34.78 26.95
CA LEU A 97 5.94 34.67 27.55
C LEU A 97 6.86 35.77 27.01
N SER A 98 7.68 36.36 27.89
CA SER A 98 8.48 37.54 27.56
C SER A 98 9.41 37.37 26.34
N PHE A 99 9.96 36.17 26.12
CA PHE A 99 10.82 35.88 24.97
C PHE A 99 10.07 35.74 23.64
N ALA A 100 8.74 35.66 23.68
CA ALA A 100 7.85 35.56 22.52
C ALA A 100 6.80 36.69 22.47
N ALA A 101 6.98 37.75 23.26
CA ALA A 101 6.03 38.86 23.31
C ALA A 101 5.86 39.52 21.92
N PRO A 102 4.63 39.77 21.44
CA PRO A 102 4.39 40.44 20.17
C PRO A 102 4.96 41.86 20.14
N LEU A 103 5.45 42.29 18.98
CA LEU A 103 5.68 43.71 18.70
C LEU A 103 4.40 44.37 18.19
N GLY A 104 4.27 45.69 18.31
CA GLY A 104 3.07 46.42 17.87
C GLY A 104 2.75 46.28 16.37
N SER A 105 3.73 45.88 15.56
CA SER A 105 3.57 45.60 14.12
C SER A 105 3.19 44.15 13.80
N GLU A 106 3.15 43.25 14.78
CA GLU A 106 2.90 41.82 14.60
C GLU A 106 1.45 41.47 14.95
N PRO A 107 0.64 40.94 14.01
CA PRO A 107 -0.74 40.54 14.30
C PRO A 107 -0.84 39.53 15.44
N THR A 108 -1.81 39.75 16.34
CA THR A 108 -2.14 38.83 17.43
C THR A 108 -3.60 38.40 17.32
N PHE A 109 -3.84 37.10 17.26
CA PHE A 109 -5.18 36.51 17.23
C PHE A 109 -5.46 35.75 18.52
N THR A 110 -6.69 35.84 19.00
CA THR A 110 -7.16 35.09 20.16
C THR A 110 -8.09 33.98 19.70
N LYS A 111 -7.82 32.74 20.10
CA LYS A 111 -8.67 31.58 19.82
C LYS A 111 -9.26 31.00 21.10
N ASN A 112 -10.47 30.46 20.99
CA ASN A 112 -11.13 29.75 22.10
C ASN A 112 -11.10 28.22 21.94
N PHE A 113 -10.61 27.71 20.81
CA PHE A 113 -10.50 26.29 20.48
C PHE A 113 -9.04 25.89 20.22
N ASN A 114 -8.79 24.62 19.88
CA ASN A 114 -7.44 24.10 19.66
C ASN A 114 -6.78 24.67 18.40
N SER A 115 -7.50 24.70 17.28
CA SER A 115 -6.96 25.19 15.99
C SER A 115 -6.77 26.70 15.97
N GLY A 116 -5.64 27.12 15.41
CA GLY A 116 -5.35 28.53 15.10
C GLY A 116 -6.33 29.17 14.11
N PHE A 117 -7.07 28.37 13.34
CA PHE A 117 -7.97 28.85 12.28
C PHE A 117 -9.43 29.00 12.73
N VAL A 118 -9.86 28.25 13.74
CA VAL A 118 -11.27 28.22 14.13
C VAL A 118 -11.60 29.46 14.98
N GLY A 119 -12.48 30.30 14.46
CA GLY A 119 -12.94 31.52 15.13
C GLY A 119 -11.90 32.65 15.14
N THR A 120 -10.95 32.65 14.20
CA THR A 120 -9.93 33.70 14.05
C THR A 120 -9.80 34.15 12.59
N GLU A 121 -9.12 35.27 12.37
CA GLU A 121 -8.79 35.81 11.05
C GLU A 121 -7.48 35.24 10.47
N LEU A 122 -6.96 34.13 11.02
CA LEU A 122 -5.69 33.56 10.60
C LEU A 122 -5.70 33.14 9.12
N GLU A 123 -6.75 32.46 8.67
CA GLU A 123 -6.87 32.01 7.27
C GLU A 123 -6.91 33.20 6.31
N SER A 124 -7.83 34.14 6.54
CA SER A 124 -8.02 35.30 5.67
C SER A 124 -6.77 36.18 5.62
N THR A 125 -6.04 36.29 6.73
CA THR A 125 -4.76 37.01 6.81
C THR A 125 -3.67 36.34 5.98
N LEU A 126 -3.51 35.02 6.09
CA LEU A 126 -2.51 34.26 5.30
C LEU A 126 -2.82 34.34 3.80
N ARG A 127 -4.10 34.21 3.41
CA ARG A 127 -4.52 34.31 2.01
C ARG A 127 -4.35 35.71 1.44
N SER A 128 -4.76 36.74 2.18
CA SER A 128 -4.64 38.14 1.75
C SER A 128 -3.17 38.57 1.59
N ALA A 129 -2.29 38.04 2.44
CA ALA A 129 -0.85 38.26 2.32
C ALA A 129 -0.17 37.38 1.25
N GLY A 130 -0.91 36.48 0.59
CA GLY A 130 -0.40 35.59 -0.45
C GLY A 130 0.68 34.64 0.04
N ILE A 131 0.58 34.17 1.29
CA ILE A 131 1.58 33.31 1.92
C ILE A 131 1.66 31.96 1.20
N ARG A 132 2.88 31.51 0.92
CA ARG A 132 3.19 30.24 0.24
C ARG A 132 4.13 29.34 1.05
N GLN A 133 4.55 29.79 2.24
CA GLN A 133 5.28 28.99 3.22
C GLN A 133 4.85 29.37 4.64
N LEU A 134 4.50 28.39 5.47
CA LEU A 134 4.03 28.56 6.84
C LEU A 134 4.97 27.87 7.82
N VAL A 135 5.58 28.61 8.74
CA VAL A 135 6.44 28.06 9.79
C VAL A 135 5.67 28.09 11.10
N LEU A 136 5.44 26.92 11.71
CA LEU A 136 4.70 26.78 12.96
C LEU A 136 5.64 26.43 14.11
N VAL A 137 5.48 27.16 15.21
CA VAL A 137 6.20 26.96 16.47
C VAL A 137 5.24 27.16 17.65
N GLY A 138 5.55 26.61 18.82
CA GLY A 138 4.74 26.83 20.02
C GLY A 138 4.22 25.58 20.74
N LEU A 139 3.09 25.71 21.42
CA LEU A 139 2.54 24.73 22.34
C LEU A 139 1.06 24.40 22.03
N THR A 140 0.55 23.20 22.29
CA THR A 140 1.30 21.96 22.49
C THR A 140 1.33 21.13 21.19
N THR A 141 2.39 20.34 21.00
CA THR A 141 2.65 19.58 19.78
C THR A 141 1.46 18.75 19.34
N ASP A 142 0.89 17.96 20.24
CA ASP A 142 -0.13 16.97 19.92
C ASP A 142 -1.55 17.53 19.94
N HIS A 143 -1.76 18.72 20.53
CA HIS A 143 -3.04 19.45 20.49
C HIS A 143 -3.01 20.64 19.54
N CYS A 144 -2.80 21.86 20.05
CA CYS A 144 -3.02 23.10 19.29
C CYS A 144 -2.12 23.21 18.06
N VAL A 145 -0.86 22.79 18.16
CA VAL A 145 0.07 22.80 17.01
C VAL A 145 -0.34 21.76 15.98
N SER A 146 -0.61 20.51 16.39
CA SER A 146 -1.08 19.42 15.51
C SER A 146 -2.38 19.81 14.79
N THR A 147 -3.36 20.33 15.53
CA THR A 147 -4.68 20.71 14.98
C THR A 147 -4.53 21.85 13.97
N THR A 148 -3.71 22.85 14.28
CA THR A 148 -3.43 23.97 13.36
C THR A 148 -2.70 23.48 12.11
N ALA A 149 -1.71 22.61 12.24
CA ALA A 149 -0.98 22.06 11.10
C ALA A 149 -1.89 21.24 10.17
N ARG A 150 -2.72 20.35 10.75
CA ARG A 150 -3.70 19.55 10.00
C ARG A 150 -4.71 20.43 9.27
N MET A 151 -5.25 21.44 9.94
CA MET A 151 -6.20 22.36 9.32
C MET A 151 -5.55 23.25 8.26
N ALA A 152 -4.32 23.73 8.47
CA ALA A 152 -3.60 24.49 7.44
C ALA A 152 -3.48 23.67 6.15
N ALA A 153 -3.15 22.38 6.26
CA ALA A 153 -3.06 21.46 5.14
C ALA A 153 -4.43 21.19 4.51
N ASN A 154 -5.43 20.82 5.31
CA ASN A 154 -6.76 20.45 4.83
C ASN A 154 -7.51 21.64 4.18
N LEU A 155 -7.34 22.85 4.73
CA LEU A 155 -7.90 24.08 4.17
C LEU A 155 -7.09 24.61 2.97
N GLN A 156 -5.92 24.03 2.69
CA GLN A 156 -5.00 24.50 1.65
C GLN A 156 -4.74 26.01 1.75
N VAL A 157 -4.38 26.48 2.95
CA VAL A 157 -4.23 27.93 3.22
C VAL A 157 -3.10 28.59 2.44
N LEU A 158 -2.24 27.80 1.80
CA LEU A 158 -1.16 28.23 0.91
C LEU A 158 -1.56 28.27 -0.58
N GLY A 159 -2.85 28.09 -0.90
CA GLY A 159 -3.46 28.22 -2.24
C GLY A 159 -3.83 26.88 -2.91
N ASP A 160 -4.52 26.98 -4.05
CA ASP A 160 -5.15 25.86 -4.83
C ASP A 160 -4.16 24.84 -5.40
N ASP A 161 -2.86 25.12 -5.32
CA ASP A 161 -1.77 24.21 -5.69
C ASP A 161 -1.48 23.17 -4.57
N GLY A 162 -2.25 23.21 -3.49
CA GLY A 162 -1.81 22.90 -2.14
C GLY A 162 -2.46 21.71 -1.42
N GLY A 163 -3.09 20.77 -2.13
CA GLY A 163 -3.64 19.55 -1.54
C GLY A 163 -3.77 18.39 -2.54
N PRO A 164 -4.37 17.25 -2.14
CA PRO A 164 -3.78 15.91 -2.19
C PRO A 164 -3.53 15.28 -3.58
N ASP A 165 -3.89 15.97 -4.66
CA ASP A 165 -4.07 15.34 -5.97
C ASP A 165 -3.68 16.22 -7.19
N GLY A 166 -3.02 17.38 -7.00
CA GLY A 166 -2.88 18.32 -8.15
C GLY A 166 -1.70 19.28 -8.19
N ASN A 167 -0.46 18.78 -8.13
CA ASN A 167 0.72 19.33 -8.83
C ASN A 167 1.64 20.43 -8.22
N GLY A 168 1.58 20.86 -6.95
CA GLY A 168 2.58 21.86 -6.51
C GLY A 168 2.68 22.26 -5.04
N GLU A 169 3.37 21.45 -4.22
CA GLU A 169 4.09 21.87 -3.00
C GLU A 169 3.30 22.19 -1.69
N GLY A 170 2.01 21.89 -1.58
CA GLY A 170 1.17 22.18 -0.40
C GLY A 170 1.63 21.65 0.96
N VAL A 171 2.02 20.37 1.08
CA VAL A 171 2.45 19.78 2.38
C VAL A 171 3.88 20.21 2.76
N HIS A 172 4.73 20.52 1.77
CA HIS A 172 6.11 20.98 2.00
C HIS A 172 6.22 22.47 2.35
N GLY A 173 5.16 23.25 2.11
CA GLY A 173 5.09 24.67 2.49
C GLY A 173 4.82 24.86 3.98
N ILE A 174 4.17 23.92 4.66
CA ILE A 174 3.90 23.94 6.10
C ILE A 174 5.06 23.26 6.82
N LEU A 175 5.71 23.97 7.72
CA LEU A 175 6.95 23.57 8.38
C LEU A 175 6.74 23.53 9.89
N LEU A 176 6.91 22.36 10.50
CA LEU A 176 6.95 22.20 11.96
C LEU A 176 8.40 22.22 12.42
N VAL A 177 8.77 23.16 13.28
CA VAL A 177 10.12 23.22 13.83
C VAL A 177 10.17 22.38 15.11
N ARG A 178 10.56 21.10 14.97
CA ARG A 178 10.54 20.06 16.01
C ARG A 178 11.07 20.50 17.36
N ASP A 179 12.18 21.23 17.36
CA ASP A 179 12.89 21.69 18.54
C ASP A 179 12.43 23.09 19.01
N ALA A 180 11.41 23.65 18.37
CA ALA A 180 10.69 24.85 18.78
C ALA A 180 9.17 24.60 18.91
N ILE A 181 8.79 23.33 19.10
CA ILE A 181 7.46 22.91 19.56
C ILE A 181 7.64 21.94 20.72
N ALA A 182 6.69 21.92 21.65
CA ALA A 182 6.77 21.02 22.81
C ALA A 182 5.39 20.55 23.27
N THR A 183 5.37 19.45 24.02
CA THR A 183 4.18 18.93 24.69
C THR A 183 4.55 18.36 26.05
N TYR A 184 3.56 17.85 26.79
CA TYR A 184 3.69 17.35 28.16
C TYR A 184 3.36 15.87 28.24
N GLU A 185 3.84 15.25 29.31
CA GLU A 185 3.50 13.88 29.71
C GLU A 185 1.99 13.75 29.97
N LYS A 186 1.37 12.69 29.43
CA LYS A 186 -0.06 12.39 29.66
C LYS A 186 -0.36 10.92 29.42
N GLY A 187 -1.43 10.41 30.05
CA GLY A 187 -1.95 9.07 29.80
C GLY A 187 -0.95 7.93 30.08
N GLY A 188 0.01 8.14 30.99
CA GLY A 188 1.07 7.18 31.29
C GLY A 188 2.25 7.16 30.29
N PHE A 189 2.26 8.06 29.30
CA PHE A 189 3.35 8.21 28.34
C PHE A 189 4.16 9.48 28.62
N ASP A 190 5.48 9.35 28.58
CA ASP A 190 6.39 10.48 28.76
C ASP A 190 6.26 11.52 27.63
N ALA A 191 6.60 12.78 27.94
CA ALA A 191 6.43 13.90 27.03
C ALA A 191 7.18 13.75 25.70
N GLU A 192 8.38 13.12 25.70
CA GLU A 192 9.17 12.90 24.48
C GLU A 192 8.52 11.85 23.58
N THR A 193 7.93 10.80 24.16
CA THR A 193 7.15 9.80 23.41
C THR A 193 5.92 10.44 22.76
N VAL A 194 5.12 11.19 23.51
CA VAL A 194 3.94 11.91 22.97
C VAL A 194 4.36 12.86 21.84
N HIS A 195 5.44 13.61 22.04
CA HIS A 195 6.02 14.51 21.04
C HIS A 195 6.43 13.77 19.77
N ALA A 196 7.17 12.67 19.90
CA ALA A 196 7.70 11.91 18.78
C ALA A 196 6.59 11.25 17.94
N VAL A 197 5.58 10.66 18.57
CA VAL A 197 4.44 10.03 17.88
C VAL A 197 3.61 11.07 17.13
N SER A 198 3.39 12.22 17.76
CA SER A 198 2.62 13.31 17.16
C SER A 198 3.34 13.91 15.95
N LEU A 199 4.65 14.15 16.07
CA LEU A 199 5.49 14.56 14.94
C LEU A 199 5.49 13.53 13.81
N ALA A 200 5.59 12.24 14.13
CA ALA A 200 5.56 11.18 13.12
C ALA A 200 4.22 11.11 12.38
N SER A 201 3.12 11.46 13.05
CA SER A 201 1.78 11.52 12.46
C SER A 201 1.54 12.76 11.60
N LEU A 202 2.36 13.80 11.77
CA LEU A 202 2.27 15.06 11.01
C LEU A 202 3.26 15.08 9.83
N ASP A 203 4.43 14.46 9.99
CA ASP A 203 5.54 14.54 9.03
C ASP A 203 5.22 13.88 7.68
N GLY A 204 5.29 14.69 6.62
CA GLY A 204 5.06 14.29 5.24
C GLY A 204 3.60 14.02 4.89
N GLU A 205 2.67 14.18 5.83
CA GLU A 205 1.22 14.09 5.61
C GLU A 205 0.57 15.49 5.72
N PHE A 206 0.82 16.19 6.82
CA PHE A 206 0.22 17.51 7.10
C PHE A 206 1.25 18.65 7.12
N ALA A 207 2.52 18.33 7.37
CA ALA A 207 3.62 19.30 7.36
C ALA A 207 4.97 18.60 7.15
N ALA A 208 6.02 19.35 6.82
CA ALA A 208 7.40 18.86 6.90
C ALA A 208 8.01 19.20 8.27
N VAL A 209 8.50 18.18 8.99
CA VAL A 209 9.17 18.36 10.28
C VAL A 209 10.65 18.67 10.09
N MET A 210 11.13 19.74 10.72
CA MET A 210 12.51 20.24 10.61
C MET A 210 13.12 20.60 11.96
N PHE A 211 14.43 20.86 12.00
CA PHE A 211 15.14 21.40 13.16
C PHE A 211 15.56 22.86 12.93
N ALA A 212 15.61 23.67 13.99
CA ALA A 212 15.96 25.09 13.94
C ALA A 212 17.41 25.36 13.47
N LEU A 213 18.34 24.42 13.72
CA LEU A 213 19.75 24.55 13.36
C LEU A 213 20.20 23.48 12.36
N ARG A 214 20.37 23.87 11.08
CA ARG A 214 21.18 23.10 10.11
C ARG A 214 22.67 23.38 10.32
N HIS A 215 23.27 22.84 11.38
CA HIS A 215 24.73 22.68 11.46
C HIS A 215 25.09 21.46 12.31
N ALA A 216 25.01 20.26 11.72
CA ALA A 216 25.74 19.07 12.21
C ALA A 216 25.73 17.86 11.25
N TRP A 217 25.44 18.02 9.95
CA TRP A 217 25.39 16.88 9.00
C TRP A 217 26.50 16.88 7.95
N GLU A 218 27.59 17.62 8.21
CA GLU A 218 28.85 17.45 7.50
C GLU A 218 29.97 17.09 8.47
N LYS A 219 30.07 15.80 8.80
CA LYS A 219 31.32 15.03 8.89
C LYS A 219 31.01 13.52 9.06
N PRO A 220 31.71 12.63 8.34
CA PRO A 220 31.33 11.23 8.21
C PRO A 220 31.86 10.38 9.36
N LEU A 221 31.11 9.32 9.72
CA LEU A 221 31.54 8.13 10.46
C LEU A 221 32.12 8.37 11.86
N LEU A 222 31.31 8.21 12.93
CA LEU A 222 31.71 7.50 14.19
C LEU A 222 30.70 7.52 15.36
N THR A 223 29.39 7.77 15.20
CA THR A 223 28.48 7.74 16.37
C THR A 223 27.11 7.17 16.06
N ARG A 224 27.06 5.95 15.50
CA ARG A 224 25.81 5.16 15.36
C ARG A 224 25.73 3.98 16.34
N ARG A 225 26.39 4.08 17.50
CA ARG A 225 26.58 2.94 18.44
C ARG A 225 25.88 3.04 19.79
N LEU A 226 25.15 4.12 20.13
CA LEU A 226 24.62 4.29 21.50
C LEU A 226 23.12 4.60 21.68
N ILE A 227 22.30 4.69 20.62
CA ILE A 227 20.83 4.88 20.76
C ILE A 227 20.05 3.62 20.30
N ALA A 228 20.72 2.47 20.21
CA ALA A 228 20.10 1.18 19.83
C ALA A 228 19.93 0.22 21.03
N ARG A 229 19.86 0.73 22.26
CA ARG A 229 19.95 -0.13 23.46
C ARG A 229 18.91 0.08 24.56
N ALA A 230 17.86 0.89 24.34
CA ALA A 230 16.87 1.20 25.38
C ALA A 230 15.39 1.03 24.96
N ALA A 231 15.09 0.14 23.99
CA ALA A 231 13.72 -0.25 23.65
C ALA A 231 13.65 -1.69 23.13
N THR A 232 14.26 -2.62 23.85
CA THR A 232 14.16 -4.07 23.56
C THR A 232 13.76 -4.81 24.82
N THR A 233 12.44 -4.87 25.04
CA THR A 233 11.80 -5.86 25.90
C THR A 233 10.39 -6.13 25.38
N ARG A 234 10.31 -6.86 24.25
CA ARG A 234 9.49 -8.06 24.04
C ARG A 234 9.52 -8.44 22.55
N ALA A 235 10.17 -9.56 22.30
CA ALA A 235 10.18 -10.38 21.08
C ALA A 235 9.68 -9.77 19.75
N SER A 236 10.56 -9.08 19.03
CA SER A 236 10.73 -9.36 17.60
C SER A 236 12.22 -9.26 17.27
N VAL A 237 12.81 -10.38 16.85
CA VAL A 237 14.17 -10.41 16.35
C VAL A 237 14.15 -9.76 14.98
N THR A 238 14.37 -8.44 14.92
CA THR A 238 14.73 -7.78 13.66
C THR A 238 16.13 -8.26 13.28
N VAL A 239 16.22 -9.43 12.65
CA VAL A 239 17.40 -9.81 11.90
C VAL A 239 17.64 -8.68 10.91
N ARG A 240 18.72 -7.91 11.08
CA ARG A 240 19.28 -7.13 9.97
C ARG A 240 19.60 -8.15 8.89
N SER A 241 18.67 -8.36 7.95
CA SER A 241 18.77 -9.34 6.88
C SER A 241 19.91 -8.91 5.97
N ARG A 242 21.11 -9.41 6.28
CA ARG A 242 22.26 -9.30 5.42
C ARG A 242 22.06 -10.29 4.28
N VAL A 243 22.28 -9.86 3.05
CA VAL A 243 22.45 -10.76 1.90
C VAL A 243 23.52 -11.79 2.29
N SER A 244 23.12 -13.05 2.40
CA SER A 244 24.00 -14.14 2.82
C SER A 244 24.94 -14.53 1.68
N LYS A 245 26.09 -15.12 2.00
CA LYS A 245 27.02 -15.62 0.98
C LYS A 245 26.39 -16.73 0.12
N SER A 246 25.42 -17.46 0.66
CA SER A 246 24.74 -18.56 -0.04
C SER A 246 23.95 -18.10 -1.27
N ILE A 247 23.50 -16.85 -1.32
CA ILE A 247 22.71 -16.27 -2.41
C ILE A 247 23.54 -15.36 -3.34
N LEU A 248 24.87 -15.43 -3.28
CA LEU A 248 25.79 -14.66 -4.13
C LEU A 248 26.57 -15.58 -5.09
N GLN A 249 25.91 -16.64 -5.57
CA GLN A 249 26.49 -17.57 -6.53
C GLN A 249 26.48 -16.96 -7.94
N THR A 250 27.60 -17.11 -8.65
CA THR A 250 27.86 -16.47 -9.94
C THR A 250 27.82 -17.48 -11.08
N LYS A 251 26.65 -18.10 -11.28
CA LYS A 251 26.48 -19.16 -12.30
C LYS A 251 26.47 -18.62 -13.73
N THR A 252 25.98 -17.41 -13.96
CA THR A 252 25.94 -16.77 -15.29
C THR A 252 27.10 -15.78 -15.50
N PRO A 253 27.49 -15.48 -16.75
CA PRO A 253 28.52 -14.46 -17.04
C PRO A 253 28.19 -13.09 -16.42
N THR A 254 26.95 -12.62 -16.58
CA THR A 254 26.50 -11.34 -16.01
C THR A 254 26.54 -11.33 -14.49
N ALA A 255 26.19 -12.44 -13.83
CA ALA A 255 26.33 -12.54 -12.37
C ALA A 255 27.80 -12.45 -11.93
N LYS A 256 28.75 -13.02 -12.70
CA LYS A 256 30.19 -12.88 -12.41
C LYS A 256 30.65 -11.43 -12.53
N GLU A 257 30.15 -10.70 -13.54
CA GLU A 257 30.47 -9.29 -13.73
C GLU A 257 29.88 -8.39 -12.64
N LEU A 258 28.60 -8.59 -12.30
CA LEU A 258 27.96 -7.90 -11.17
C LEU A 258 28.69 -8.15 -9.85
N ALA A 259 29.14 -9.38 -9.60
CA ALA A 259 29.93 -9.70 -8.41
C ALA A 259 31.28 -8.96 -8.37
N LYS A 260 31.95 -8.78 -9.51
CA LYS A 260 33.23 -8.04 -9.61
C LYS A 260 33.11 -6.57 -9.21
N THR A 261 31.92 -5.96 -9.31
CA THR A 261 31.68 -4.56 -8.89
C THR A 261 31.89 -4.34 -7.39
N GLY A 262 31.75 -5.41 -6.58
CA GLY A 262 31.92 -5.37 -5.13
C GLY A 262 30.76 -4.71 -4.35
N VAL A 263 29.66 -4.36 -5.02
CA VAL A 263 28.46 -3.76 -4.40
C VAL A 263 27.89 -4.70 -3.33
N TRP A 264 27.71 -5.97 -3.68
CA TRP A 264 27.20 -7.04 -2.80
C TRP A 264 28.28 -7.75 -1.96
N ALA A 265 29.55 -7.32 -2.03
CA ALA A 265 30.63 -7.97 -1.28
C ALA A 265 30.41 -7.90 0.24
N THR A 266 30.65 -9.01 0.92
CA THR A 266 30.51 -9.12 2.38
C THR A 266 31.57 -8.28 3.11
N PRO A 267 31.33 -7.86 4.37
CA PRO A 267 32.33 -7.14 5.16
C PRO A 267 33.66 -7.89 5.31
N ALA A 268 33.61 -9.23 5.37
CA ALA A 268 34.79 -10.09 5.47
C ALA A 268 35.59 -10.10 4.17
N GLU A 269 34.92 -10.18 3.01
CA GLU A 269 35.57 -10.06 1.70
C GLU A 269 36.19 -8.69 1.52
N ARG A 270 35.49 -7.62 1.90
CA ARG A 270 36.04 -6.25 1.89
C ARG A 270 37.29 -6.13 2.78
N ALA A 271 37.29 -6.75 3.96
CA ALA A 271 38.43 -6.74 4.87
C ALA A 271 39.62 -7.57 4.34
N ALA A 272 39.35 -8.74 3.73
CA ALA A 272 40.36 -9.59 3.11
C ALA A 272 40.99 -8.90 1.90
N GLU A 273 40.18 -8.23 1.07
CA GLU A 273 40.61 -7.50 -0.12
C GLU A 273 41.46 -6.26 0.26
N LEU A 274 41.05 -5.49 1.27
CA LEU A 274 41.86 -4.40 1.84
C LEU A 274 43.19 -4.90 2.40
N LYS A 275 43.21 -6.10 3.00
CA LYS A 275 44.43 -6.73 3.53
C LYS A 275 45.35 -7.22 2.40
N ALA A 276 44.80 -7.74 1.30
CA ALA A 276 45.54 -8.13 0.11
C ALA A 276 46.13 -6.92 -0.62
N ALA A 277 45.35 -5.84 -0.80
CA ALA A 277 45.82 -4.59 -1.42
C ALA A 277 46.94 -3.91 -0.62
N ARG A 278 46.99 -4.10 0.72
CA ARG A 278 48.10 -3.62 1.57
C ARG A 278 49.37 -4.48 1.46
N LYS A 279 49.27 -5.73 0.98
CA LYS A 279 50.39 -6.68 0.83
C LYS A 279 51.01 -6.72 -0.58
N ALA A 280 50.38 -6.11 -1.58
CA ALA A 280 50.92 -6.07 -2.94
C ALA A 280 52.21 -5.22 -3.00
N PRO A 281 53.26 -5.66 -3.74
CA PRO A 281 54.54 -4.95 -3.82
C PRO A 281 54.36 -3.57 -4.45
N LYS A 282 54.95 -2.54 -3.81
CA LYS A 282 54.91 -1.15 -4.30
C LYS A 282 55.85 -1.02 -5.51
N GLY A 283 55.30 -1.05 -6.73
CA GLY A 283 56.02 -0.60 -7.92
C GLY A 283 56.31 0.90 -7.82
N LYS A 284 57.58 1.29 -8.00
CA LYS A 284 58.00 2.70 -8.06
C LYS A 284 57.37 3.35 -9.29
N GLY A 285 56.58 4.41 -9.11
CA GLY A 285 56.31 5.38 -10.18
C GLY A 285 54.88 5.53 -10.74
N LYS A 286 53.84 4.94 -10.16
CA LYS A 286 52.44 5.31 -10.51
C LYS A 286 51.72 5.89 -9.30
N SER A 287 51.18 7.10 -9.46
CA SER A 287 50.22 7.69 -8.51
C SER A 287 49.11 6.68 -8.24
N LYS A 288 48.71 6.51 -6.98
CA LYS A 288 47.56 5.67 -6.63
C LYS A 288 46.30 6.36 -7.18
N GLU A 289 45.89 6.04 -8.40
CA GLU A 289 44.50 6.24 -8.80
C GLU A 289 43.63 5.49 -7.79
N LYS A 290 42.89 6.24 -6.97
CA LYS A 290 41.82 5.65 -6.17
C LYS A 290 40.79 5.15 -7.17
N VAL A 291 40.79 3.85 -7.46
CA VAL A 291 39.70 3.20 -8.21
C VAL A 291 38.41 3.49 -7.45
N LYS A 292 37.63 4.44 -7.96
CA LYS A 292 36.35 4.87 -7.38
C LYS A 292 35.37 3.73 -7.66
N ARG A 293 35.08 2.91 -6.64
CA ARG A 293 34.11 1.81 -6.80
C ARG A 293 32.72 2.42 -6.99
N PRO A 294 31.92 1.92 -7.95
CA PRO A 294 30.56 2.39 -8.12
C PRO A 294 29.75 2.15 -6.84
N LEU A 295 29.01 3.17 -6.40
CA LEU A 295 27.96 2.99 -5.41
C LEU A 295 26.71 2.49 -6.14
N GLY A 296 25.95 1.62 -5.50
CA GLY A 296 24.64 1.22 -5.99
C GLY A 296 23.81 0.55 -4.91
N ASP A 297 22.52 0.41 -5.19
CA ASP A 297 21.56 -0.16 -4.25
C ASP A 297 21.79 -1.65 -4.01
N LYS A 298 22.27 -1.99 -2.82
CA LYS A 298 22.59 -3.36 -2.42
C LYS A 298 21.39 -4.29 -2.33
N ALA A 299 20.18 -3.74 -2.26
CA ALA A 299 18.97 -4.53 -2.24
C ALA A 299 18.48 -4.86 -3.65
N ARG A 300 18.99 -4.23 -4.71
CA ARG A 300 18.55 -4.49 -6.09
C ARG A 300 18.82 -5.94 -6.48
N VAL A 301 17.81 -6.58 -7.06
CA VAL A 301 17.93 -7.90 -7.70
C VAL A 301 17.90 -7.71 -9.21
N ASN A 302 18.86 -8.32 -9.90
CA ASN A 302 19.04 -8.23 -11.35
C ASN A 302 18.65 -9.56 -12.01
N ILE A 303 18.02 -9.49 -13.18
CA ILE A 303 17.84 -10.65 -14.06
C ILE A 303 19.16 -10.90 -14.77
N VAL A 304 19.70 -12.13 -14.66
CA VAL A 304 21.06 -12.46 -15.13
C VAL A 304 21.13 -13.67 -16.05
N ASP A 305 19.99 -14.27 -16.39
CA ASP A 305 19.89 -15.43 -17.28
C ASP A 305 19.20 -15.05 -18.59
N GLU A 306 19.88 -15.27 -19.71
CA GLU A 306 19.35 -14.92 -21.04
C GLU A 306 18.24 -15.89 -21.48
N LYS A 307 18.36 -17.18 -21.14
CA LYS A 307 17.37 -18.21 -21.50
C LYS A 307 16.03 -17.91 -20.85
N LEU A 308 15.99 -17.44 -19.60
CA LEU A 308 14.78 -16.97 -18.96
C LEU A 308 14.08 -15.86 -19.76
N CYS A 309 14.82 -14.83 -20.17
CA CYS A 309 14.25 -13.75 -20.96
C CYS A 309 13.76 -14.24 -22.33
N ASP A 310 14.50 -15.13 -22.99
CA ASP A 310 14.11 -15.73 -24.28
C ASP A 310 12.84 -16.59 -24.15
N ASP A 311 12.77 -17.44 -23.11
CA ASP A 311 11.60 -18.26 -22.81
C ASP A 311 10.37 -17.37 -22.58
N ILE A 312 10.51 -16.27 -21.82
CA ILE A 312 9.42 -15.31 -21.57
C ILE A 312 8.98 -14.61 -22.84
N ILE A 313 9.90 -14.04 -23.62
CA ILE A 313 9.57 -13.30 -24.85
C ILE A 313 8.92 -14.23 -25.88
N LYS A 314 9.38 -15.48 -26.00
CA LYS A 314 8.72 -16.48 -26.85
C LYS A 314 7.30 -16.78 -26.37
N TYR A 315 7.11 -16.88 -25.06
CA TYR A 315 5.83 -17.25 -24.45
C TYR A 315 4.76 -16.17 -24.59
N ILE A 316 5.06 -14.92 -24.20
CA ILE A 316 4.09 -13.81 -24.28
C ILE A 316 4.21 -12.97 -25.56
N GLY A 317 5.17 -13.28 -26.43
CA GLY A 317 5.44 -12.60 -27.70
C GLY A 317 4.21 -12.33 -28.56
N PRO A 318 3.31 -13.31 -28.78
CA PRO A 318 2.08 -13.07 -29.53
C PRO A 318 1.24 -11.91 -28.99
N THR A 319 1.18 -11.75 -27.66
CA THR A 319 0.46 -10.64 -27.01
C THR A 319 1.22 -9.33 -27.07
N LEU A 320 2.55 -9.36 -27.22
CA LEU A 320 3.42 -8.19 -27.31
C LEU A 320 3.55 -7.65 -28.73
N GLU A 321 3.20 -8.44 -29.75
CA GLU A 321 3.38 -8.09 -31.17
C GLU A 321 2.71 -6.76 -31.54
N ARG A 322 1.57 -6.44 -30.94
CA ARG A 322 0.88 -5.15 -31.13
C ARG A 322 1.69 -3.93 -30.67
N HIS A 323 2.72 -4.12 -29.84
CA HIS A 323 3.63 -3.07 -29.37
C HIS A 323 4.90 -2.95 -30.23
N ARG A 324 5.00 -3.65 -31.37
CA ARG A 324 6.13 -3.49 -32.28
C ARG A 324 6.23 -2.04 -32.76
N GLY A 325 7.43 -1.45 -32.67
CA GLY A 325 7.67 -0.04 -33.02
C GLY A 325 7.19 0.98 -31.99
N CYS A 326 6.82 0.56 -30.77
CA CYS A 326 6.38 1.45 -29.71
C CYS A 326 7.49 2.40 -29.20
N ASP A 327 7.11 3.38 -28.40
CA ASP A 327 8.03 4.01 -27.45
C ASP A 327 8.14 3.10 -26.22
N LEU A 328 9.35 2.83 -25.74
CA LEU A 328 9.61 1.95 -24.61
C LEU A 328 10.23 2.76 -23.47
N VAL A 329 9.60 2.74 -22.30
CA VAL A 329 10.15 3.33 -21.07
C VAL A 329 10.55 2.19 -20.14
N ASP A 330 11.82 2.14 -19.77
CA ASP A 330 12.41 1.09 -18.93
C ASP A 330 12.92 1.68 -17.61
N ILE A 331 12.27 1.32 -16.51
CA ILE A 331 12.57 1.82 -15.18
C ILE A 331 13.45 0.84 -14.42
N ASN A 332 14.63 1.30 -14.01
CA ASN A 332 15.68 0.51 -13.34
C ASN A 332 16.11 -0.74 -14.14
N PRO A 333 16.58 -0.61 -15.39
CA PRO A 333 16.98 -1.74 -16.22
C PRO A 333 18.09 -2.60 -15.59
N GLY A 334 18.92 -2.04 -14.68
CA GLY A 334 19.99 -2.74 -14.00
C GLY A 334 20.98 -3.37 -14.99
N ALA A 335 21.18 -4.69 -14.91
CA ALA A 335 22.06 -5.41 -15.83
C ALA A 335 21.58 -5.46 -17.30
N GLY A 336 20.33 -5.05 -17.57
CA GLY A 336 19.83 -4.80 -18.93
C GLY A 336 19.56 -6.03 -19.80
N ILE A 337 19.63 -7.26 -19.28
CA ILE A 337 19.33 -8.47 -20.10
C ILE A 337 17.90 -8.43 -20.62
N TRP A 338 16.93 -8.22 -19.72
CA TRP A 338 15.52 -8.12 -20.07
C TRP A 338 15.29 -6.98 -21.08
N SER A 339 15.87 -5.81 -20.82
CA SER A 339 15.81 -4.63 -21.67
C SER A 339 16.33 -4.89 -23.09
N ARG A 340 17.46 -5.62 -23.22
CA ARG A 340 18.01 -6.02 -24.53
C ARG A 340 17.05 -6.91 -25.30
N LYS A 341 16.57 -7.98 -24.67
CA LYS A 341 15.67 -8.96 -25.31
C LYS A 341 14.33 -8.32 -25.71
N LEU A 342 13.81 -7.43 -24.87
CA LEU A 342 12.58 -6.69 -25.17
C LEU A 342 12.79 -5.70 -26.34
N GLN A 343 13.94 -5.01 -26.40
CA GLN A 343 14.27 -4.12 -27.52
C GLN A 343 14.45 -4.90 -28.84
N ASP A 344 15.09 -6.07 -28.80
CA ASP A 344 15.26 -6.93 -29.97
C ASP A 344 13.91 -7.39 -30.54
N PHE A 345 12.99 -7.78 -29.65
CA PHE A 345 11.66 -8.21 -30.05
C PHE A 345 10.79 -7.06 -30.57
N LEU A 346 10.68 -5.96 -29.79
CA LEU A 346 9.75 -4.86 -30.08
C LEU A 346 10.25 -3.90 -31.15
N GLN A 347 11.56 -3.78 -31.36
CA GLN A 347 12.16 -2.79 -32.27
C GLN A 347 11.57 -1.38 -32.05
N PRO A 348 11.62 -0.84 -30.82
CA PRO A 348 10.95 0.41 -30.46
C PRO A 348 11.52 1.59 -31.24
N ARG A 349 10.70 2.59 -31.56
CA ARG A 349 11.18 3.83 -32.19
C ARG A 349 11.97 4.73 -31.24
N SER A 350 11.74 4.59 -29.94
CA SER A 350 12.49 5.24 -28.86
C SER A 350 12.53 4.32 -27.64
N HIS A 351 13.72 4.15 -27.04
CA HIS A 351 13.90 3.39 -25.81
C HIS A 351 14.57 4.25 -24.75
N ILE A 352 13.83 4.61 -23.71
CA ILE A 352 14.30 5.46 -22.61
C ILE A 352 14.59 4.58 -21.40
N LEU A 353 15.86 4.52 -21.00
CA LEU A 353 16.36 3.81 -19.83
C LEU A 353 16.48 4.80 -18.66
N MET A 354 15.77 4.55 -17.56
CA MET A 354 15.86 5.33 -16.32
C MET A 354 16.64 4.56 -15.26
N GLU A 355 17.90 4.93 -15.02
CA GLU A 355 18.77 4.21 -14.08
C GLU A 355 19.48 5.16 -13.11
N PRO A 356 19.02 5.26 -11.84
CA PRO A 356 19.64 6.15 -10.87
C PRO A 356 21.06 5.73 -10.47
N ASP A 357 21.41 4.43 -10.58
CA ASP A 357 22.75 3.90 -10.30
C ASP A 357 23.59 3.80 -11.59
N GLU A 358 23.55 4.85 -12.44
CA GLU A 358 24.22 4.88 -13.76
C GLU A 358 25.70 4.47 -13.70
N ASP A 359 26.47 4.99 -12.73
CA ASP A 359 27.90 4.68 -12.55
C ASP A 359 28.16 3.17 -12.42
N LEU A 360 27.20 2.41 -11.88
CA LEU A 360 27.28 0.97 -11.72
C LEU A 360 26.86 0.22 -12.99
N TYR A 361 25.76 0.65 -13.62
CA TYR A 361 25.07 -0.13 -14.65
C TYR A 361 25.41 0.27 -16.09
N ARG A 362 25.94 1.47 -16.32
CA ARG A 362 26.33 1.94 -17.67
C ARG A 362 27.16 0.90 -18.46
N PRO A 363 28.20 0.23 -17.90
CA PRO A 363 28.94 -0.78 -18.65
C PRO A 363 28.10 -1.97 -19.13
N PHE A 364 27.03 -2.32 -18.41
CA PHE A 364 26.11 -3.39 -18.78
C PHE A 364 25.08 -2.95 -19.83
N LEU A 365 24.76 -1.66 -19.83
CA LEU A 365 23.79 -1.03 -20.74
C LEU A 365 24.43 -0.53 -22.04
N GLU A 366 25.77 -0.45 -22.13
CA GLU A 366 26.48 0.02 -23.32
C GLU A 366 26.01 -0.64 -24.64
N PRO A 367 25.78 -1.96 -24.72
CA PRO A 367 25.26 -2.59 -25.93
C PRO A 367 23.88 -2.09 -26.38
N LEU A 368 23.08 -1.54 -25.45
CA LEU A 368 21.82 -0.88 -25.76
C LEU A 368 22.03 0.57 -26.20
N LEU A 369 23.00 1.26 -25.61
CA LEU A 369 23.33 2.67 -25.89
C LEU A 369 24.03 2.87 -27.23
N GLU A 370 24.70 1.85 -27.75
CA GLU A 370 25.23 1.84 -29.12
C GLU A 370 24.12 1.95 -30.19
N ARG A 371 22.86 1.67 -29.82
CA ARG A 371 21.71 1.80 -30.73
C ARG A 371 21.21 3.24 -30.77
N PRO A 372 20.93 3.80 -31.96
CA PRO A 372 20.66 5.23 -32.14
C PRO A 372 19.35 5.72 -31.50
N ASN A 373 18.43 4.82 -31.18
CA ASN A 373 17.11 5.10 -30.61
C ASN A 373 17.05 4.91 -29.09
N THR A 374 18.17 4.59 -28.44
CA THR A 374 18.23 4.36 -26.99
C THR A 374 18.84 5.55 -26.26
N GLN A 375 18.24 5.95 -25.13
CA GLN A 375 18.75 7.01 -24.28
C GLN A 375 18.82 6.56 -22.82
N LEU A 376 19.94 6.83 -22.13
CA LEU A 376 20.08 6.64 -20.68
C LEU A 376 19.86 7.95 -19.94
N LEU A 377 19.03 7.92 -18.91
CA LEU A 377 18.74 9.04 -18.02
C LEU A 377 19.08 8.63 -16.57
N PRO A 378 20.01 9.33 -15.88
CA PRO A 378 20.39 9.05 -14.49
C PRO A 378 19.35 9.58 -13.50
N GLN A 379 18.12 9.09 -13.64
CA GLN A 379 16.95 9.51 -12.87
C GLN A 379 16.20 8.27 -12.38
N SER A 380 15.60 8.37 -11.20
CA SER A 380 14.78 7.35 -10.59
C SER A 380 13.37 7.35 -11.17
N GLY A 381 12.99 6.27 -11.83
CA GLY A 381 11.60 6.09 -12.30
C GLY A 381 10.59 5.79 -11.20
N ILE A 382 11.04 5.71 -9.94
CA ILE A 382 10.19 5.52 -8.76
C ILE A 382 9.79 6.89 -8.15
N LEU A 383 10.52 7.96 -8.46
CA LEU A 383 10.20 9.30 -7.97
C LEU A 383 9.37 10.05 -9.02
N TRP A 384 8.12 10.40 -8.69
CA TRP A 384 7.18 10.98 -9.68
C TRP A 384 7.60 12.28 -10.29
N LYS A 385 8.35 13.11 -9.56
CA LYS A 385 8.92 14.32 -10.14
C LYS A 385 9.84 13.97 -11.31
N GLU A 386 10.75 13.03 -11.08
CA GLU A 386 11.73 12.58 -12.06
C GLU A 386 11.07 11.79 -13.20
N LEU A 387 10.12 10.89 -12.90
CA LEU A 387 9.36 10.20 -13.94
C LEU A 387 8.61 11.20 -14.83
N ASN A 388 7.92 12.19 -14.27
CA ASN A 388 7.21 13.19 -15.08
C ASN A 388 8.15 14.05 -15.92
N GLU A 389 9.35 14.35 -15.43
CA GLU A 389 10.41 15.00 -16.23
C GLU A 389 10.84 14.11 -17.40
N VAL A 390 11.06 12.81 -17.16
CA VAL A 390 11.40 11.86 -18.23
C VAL A 390 10.28 11.69 -19.25
N LEU A 391 9.02 11.65 -18.81
CA LEU A 391 7.89 11.53 -19.74
C LEU A 391 7.77 12.71 -20.72
N ARG A 392 8.43 13.85 -20.47
CA ARG A 392 8.54 14.97 -21.44
C ARG A 392 9.52 14.70 -22.58
N HIS A 393 10.40 13.72 -22.42
CA HIS A 393 11.34 13.31 -23.46
C HIS A 393 10.69 12.40 -24.52
N ILE A 394 9.49 11.89 -24.25
CA ILE A 394 8.72 11.08 -25.20
C ILE A 394 8.05 12.02 -26.22
N LYS A 395 8.65 12.13 -27.41
CA LYS A 395 8.20 13.06 -28.46
C LYS A 395 7.00 12.56 -29.26
N ASN A 396 6.78 11.24 -29.31
CA ASN A 396 5.77 10.62 -30.18
C ASN A 396 4.44 10.36 -29.47
N GLN A 397 4.25 10.89 -28.25
CA GLN A 397 3.05 10.70 -27.44
C GLN A 397 2.38 12.04 -27.16
N THR A 398 1.07 12.10 -27.35
CA THR A 398 0.26 13.31 -27.09
C THR A 398 -0.67 13.06 -25.92
N PRO A 399 -0.66 13.90 -24.87
CA PRO A 399 -1.61 13.76 -23.77
C PRO A 399 -3.05 13.80 -24.26
N LYS A 400 -3.87 12.85 -23.82
CA LYS A 400 -5.30 12.77 -24.14
C LYS A 400 -6.11 13.65 -23.16
N PRO A 401 -7.24 14.23 -23.60
CA PRO A 401 -8.10 15.02 -22.72
C PRO A 401 -8.65 14.18 -21.57
N ARG A 402 -8.87 14.81 -20.41
CA ARG A 402 -9.46 14.19 -19.22
C ARG A 402 -10.82 14.82 -18.94
N GLY A 403 -11.74 14.02 -18.42
CA GLY A 403 -13.05 14.50 -17.99
C GLY A 403 -14.12 13.41 -17.97
N PRO A 404 -15.28 13.68 -17.35
CA PRO A 404 -16.37 12.73 -17.18
C PRO A 404 -16.95 12.21 -18.52
N GLY A 405 -16.86 12.99 -19.60
CA GLY A 405 -17.31 12.60 -20.95
C GLY A 405 -16.27 11.90 -21.82
N THR A 406 -15.03 11.72 -21.36
CA THR A 406 -13.95 11.12 -22.16
C THR A 406 -13.63 9.73 -21.62
N VAL A 407 -13.70 8.71 -22.47
CA VAL A 407 -13.27 7.34 -22.12
C VAL A 407 -11.82 7.14 -22.56
N PRO A 408 -10.90 6.75 -21.66
CA PRO A 408 -9.52 6.44 -22.02
C PRO A 408 -9.45 5.26 -22.99
N GLU A 409 -8.67 5.40 -24.04
CA GLU A 409 -8.45 4.35 -25.05
C GLU A 409 -7.17 3.58 -24.79
N ARG A 410 -7.11 2.32 -25.25
CA ARG A 410 -5.89 1.51 -25.25
C ARG A 410 -4.74 2.20 -25.99
N ASN A 411 -3.55 2.21 -25.39
CA ASN A 411 -2.33 2.71 -26.04
C ASN A 411 -1.36 1.56 -26.32
N ASP A 412 -1.32 1.13 -27.58
CA ASP A 412 -0.36 0.11 -28.04
C ASP A 412 0.98 0.70 -28.51
N THR A 413 1.06 2.03 -28.60
CA THR A 413 2.23 2.77 -29.11
C THR A 413 3.24 3.15 -28.01
N LEU A 414 2.91 2.91 -26.74
CA LEU A 414 3.78 3.09 -25.58
C LEU A 414 3.72 1.83 -24.71
N LEU A 415 4.89 1.34 -24.31
CA LEU A 415 5.02 0.23 -23.35
C LEU A 415 5.94 0.68 -22.20
N VAL A 416 5.56 0.33 -20.98
CA VAL A 416 6.38 0.56 -19.78
C VAL A 416 6.87 -0.78 -19.24
N THR A 417 8.16 -0.88 -19.00
CA THR A 417 8.75 -2.00 -18.25
C THR A 417 9.47 -1.45 -17.02
N ALA A 418 9.48 -2.21 -15.92
CA ALA A 418 10.16 -1.80 -14.70
C ALA A 418 10.74 -2.98 -13.94
N ASN A 419 11.90 -2.78 -13.32
CA ASN A 419 12.42 -3.69 -12.29
C ASN A 419 12.32 -3.04 -10.90
N LEU A 420 11.40 -3.56 -10.10
CA LEU A 420 11.14 -3.19 -8.71
C LEU A 420 11.46 -4.35 -7.76
N SER A 421 12.35 -5.26 -8.18
CA SER A 421 12.80 -6.39 -7.37
C SER A 421 13.85 -5.98 -6.36
N TYR A 422 13.50 -6.10 -5.07
CA TYR A 422 14.38 -5.82 -3.95
C TYR A 422 14.47 -7.00 -2.98
N TYR A 423 15.68 -7.34 -2.57
CA TYR A 423 15.94 -8.30 -1.50
C TYR A 423 17.05 -7.83 -0.55
N PRO A 424 16.81 -7.77 0.76
CA PRO A 424 15.51 -7.94 1.43
C PRO A 424 14.50 -6.86 1.01
N LYS A 425 13.21 -7.13 1.21
CA LYS A 425 12.14 -6.15 0.96
C LYS A 425 12.42 -4.83 1.68
N LYS A 426 12.23 -3.71 1.00
CA LYS A 426 12.37 -2.37 1.57
C LYS A 426 11.05 -1.91 2.17
N ARG A 427 10.83 -2.11 3.47
CA ARG A 427 9.62 -1.62 4.16
C ARG A 427 9.50 -0.09 4.04
N TYR A 428 8.28 0.42 3.87
CA TYR A 428 8.04 1.84 3.74
C TYR A 428 6.69 2.27 4.34
N ARG A 429 6.74 3.06 5.43
CA ARG A 429 5.55 3.57 6.14
C ARG A 429 4.55 2.42 6.42
N ALA A 430 3.29 2.60 6.01
CA ALA A 430 2.21 1.63 6.16
C ALA A 430 2.19 0.54 5.07
N PHE A 431 3.05 0.62 4.05
CA PHE A 431 3.20 -0.42 3.03
C PHE A 431 4.25 -1.45 3.46
N ASP A 432 4.01 -2.73 3.15
CA ASP A 432 4.98 -3.79 3.44
C ASP A 432 6.29 -3.60 2.67
N SER A 433 6.23 -2.95 1.51
CA SER A 433 7.40 -2.64 0.70
C SER A 433 7.22 -1.35 -0.13
N VAL A 434 8.35 -0.72 -0.51
CA VAL A 434 8.38 0.34 -1.53
C VAL A 434 7.78 -0.16 -2.85
N THR A 435 7.97 -1.43 -3.19
CA THR A 435 7.41 -2.02 -4.41
C THR A 435 5.88 -2.00 -4.39
N GLN A 436 5.23 -2.34 -3.27
CA GLN A 436 3.78 -2.25 -3.13
C GLN A 436 3.27 -0.81 -3.24
N LEU A 437 3.98 0.16 -2.65
CA LEU A 437 3.63 1.58 -2.78
C LEU A 437 3.64 2.00 -4.26
N VAL A 438 4.73 1.69 -4.98
CA VAL A 438 4.86 2.06 -6.39
C VAL A 438 3.78 1.37 -7.22
N LEU A 439 3.53 0.08 -6.99
CA LEU A 439 2.50 -0.66 -7.69
C LEU A 439 1.09 -0.08 -7.45
N TYR A 440 0.77 0.28 -6.21
CA TYR A 440 -0.46 0.98 -5.86
C TYR A 440 -0.63 2.26 -6.67
N GLN A 441 0.42 3.08 -6.71
CA GLN A 441 0.41 4.36 -7.43
C GLN A 441 0.31 4.17 -8.95
N LEU A 442 0.97 3.17 -9.52
CA LEU A 442 0.87 2.84 -10.95
C LEU A 442 -0.55 2.39 -11.33
N ILE A 443 -1.18 1.54 -10.52
CA ILE A 443 -2.55 1.09 -10.76
C ILE A 443 -3.54 2.25 -10.56
N SER A 444 -3.40 3.02 -9.48
CA SER A 444 -4.23 4.21 -9.22
C SER A 444 -4.10 5.27 -10.32
N SER A 445 -2.94 5.35 -10.99
CA SER A 445 -2.74 6.27 -12.12
C SER A 445 -3.64 5.98 -13.32
N ILE A 446 -4.17 4.75 -13.44
CA ILE A 446 -5.12 4.36 -14.49
C ILE A 446 -6.44 5.14 -14.31
N ARG A 447 -6.93 5.24 -13.06
CA ARG A 447 -8.19 5.92 -12.72
C ARG A 447 -8.18 7.38 -13.15
N ASN A 448 -7.16 8.12 -12.76
CA ASN A 448 -7.05 9.57 -12.99
C ASN A 448 -6.30 9.94 -14.28
N GLY A 449 -5.81 8.95 -15.02
CA GLY A 449 -5.01 9.15 -16.22
C GLY A 449 -3.72 9.94 -15.96
N SER A 450 -3.11 9.82 -14.78
CA SER A 450 -1.86 10.50 -14.41
C SER A 450 -0.62 9.75 -14.91
N LEU A 451 0.59 10.27 -14.63
CA LEU A 451 1.86 9.70 -15.09
C LEU A 451 1.87 9.43 -16.61
N PHE A 452 2.20 8.22 -17.04
CA PHE A 452 2.17 7.80 -18.45
C PHE A 452 0.76 7.40 -18.92
N GLN A 453 -0.19 7.17 -18.01
CA GLN A 453 -1.60 6.92 -18.36
C GLN A 453 -2.29 8.16 -18.96
N LYS A 454 -1.65 9.33 -18.88
CA LYS A 454 -2.10 10.55 -19.58
C LYS A 454 -2.08 10.41 -21.11
N TYR A 455 -1.36 9.42 -21.64
CA TYR A 455 -1.28 9.12 -23.06
C TYR A 455 -2.30 8.05 -23.51
N GLY A 456 -3.18 7.58 -22.61
CA GLY A 456 -4.09 6.45 -22.83
C GLY A 456 -3.78 5.30 -21.87
N LEU A 457 -4.46 4.17 -22.04
CA LEU A 457 -4.31 2.97 -21.22
C LEU A 457 -3.05 2.20 -21.65
N VAL A 458 -1.94 2.45 -20.96
CA VAL A 458 -0.60 1.95 -21.26
C VAL A 458 -0.31 0.66 -20.49
N ARG A 459 0.02 -0.42 -21.22
CA ARG A 459 0.41 -1.72 -20.66
C ARG A 459 1.74 -1.62 -19.90
N MET A 460 1.86 -2.38 -18.80
CA MET A 460 3.05 -2.40 -17.96
C MET A 460 3.57 -3.82 -17.72
N LEU A 461 4.88 -4.03 -17.87
CA LEU A 461 5.59 -5.28 -17.54
C LEU A 461 6.53 -5.04 -16.36
N ILE A 462 6.22 -5.58 -15.18
CA ILE A 462 6.92 -5.21 -13.95
C ILE A 462 7.53 -6.43 -13.27
N TRP A 463 8.86 -6.43 -13.15
CA TRP A 463 9.61 -7.34 -12.28
C TRP A 463 9.50 -6.88 -10.82
N MET A 464 9.22 -7.81 -9.92
CA MET A 464 9.11 -7.54 -8.49
C MET A 464 9.50 -8.77 -7.65
N GLY A 465 9.59 -8.58 -6.33
CA GLY A 465 9.74 -9.70 -5.40
C GLY A 465 8.56 -10.69 -5.52
N PRO A 466 8.77 -11.99 -5.28
CA PRO A 466 7.82 -13.04 -5.62
C PRO A 466 6.57 -13.06 -4.73
N ASP A 467 6.61 -12.42 -3.56
CA ASP A 467 5.43 -12.30 -2.68
C ASP A 467 4.74 -10.92 -2.82
N GLU A 468 5.29 -10.00 -3.62
CA GLU A 468 4.70 -8.67 -3.85
C GLU A 468 3.37 -8.74 -4.64
N PRO A 469 3.24 -9.56 -5.70
CA PRO A 469 2.01 -9.61 -6.51
C PRO A 469 0.75 -9.94 -5.69
N ARG A 470 0.87 -10.72 -4.61
CA ARG A 470 -0.26 -11.18 -3.77
C ARG A 470 -1.14 -10.06 -3.20
N SER A 471 -0.59 -8.84 -3.08
CA SER A 471 -1.30 -7.64 -2.60
C SER A 471 -2.30 -7.07 -3.61
N PHE A 472 -2.18 -7.41 -4.90
CA PHE A 472 -3.07 -6.98 -6.00
C PHE A 472 -3.64 -8.16 -6.79
N LEU A 473 -2.94 -9.29 -6.81
CA LEU A 473 -3.32 -10.56 -7.43
C LEU A 473 -3.55 -11.62 -6.36
N THR A 474 -4.71 -11.59 -5.70
CA THR A 474 -5.09 -12.64 -4.76
C THR A 474 -5.65 -13.86 -5.50
N ARG A 475 -5.45 -15.04 -4.89
CA ARG A 475 -6.06 -16.30 -5.36
C ARG A 475 -7.32 -16.68 -4.58
N ASN A 476 -7.58 -15.98 -3.47
CA ASN A 476 -8.69 -16.28 -2.57
C ASN A 476 -9.36 -14.99 -2.09
N ILE A 477 -10.62 -15.13 -1.66
CA ILE A 477 -11.43 -13.99 -1.22
C ILE A 477 -10.91 -13.33 0.07
N GLN A 478 -10.16 -14.04 0.93
CA GLN A 478 -9.63 -13.47 2.17
C GLN A 478 -8.58 -12.38 1.88
N GLY A 479 -7.83 -12.54 0.79
CA GLY A 479 -6.89 -11.53 0.30
C GLY A 479 -7.53 -10.41 -0.53
N ARG A 480 -8.85 -10.47 -0.83
CA ARG A 480 -9.55 -9.49 -1.68
C ARG A 480 -9.83 -8.19 -0.91
N LYS A 481 -8.79 -7.36 -0.78
CA LYS A 481 -8.80 -6.06 -0.10
C LYS A 481 -8.99 -4.91 -1.10
N LYS A 482 -9.03 -3.66 -0.61
CA LYS A 482 -9.17 -2.43 -1.43
C LYS A 482 -8.18 -2.40 -2.63
N SER A 483 -6.93 -2.79 -2.43
CA SER A 483 -5.91 -2.83 -3.50
C SER A 483 -6.22 -3.82 -4.62
N VAL A 484 -6.82 -4.98 -4.28
CA VAL A 484 -7.25 -5.98 -5.26
C VAL A 484 -8.45 -5.48 -6.05
N LEU A 485 -9.44 -4.89 -5.36
CA LEU A 485 -10.60 -4.28 -6.02
C LEU A 485 -10.18 -3.17 -6.99
N GLU A 486 -9.21 -2.34 -6.59
CA GLU A 486 -8.66 -1.30 -7.46
C GLU A 486 -8.06 -1.92 -8.74
N ALA A 487 -7.30 -3.01 -8.63
CA ALA A 487 -6.77 -3.71 -9.78
C ALA A 487 -7.86 -4.36 -10.65
N GLU A 488 -8.93 -4.89 -10.05
CA GLU A 488 -10.08 -5.45 -10.77
C GLU A 488 -10.83 -4.40 -11.59
N PHE A 489 -11.01 -3.19 -11.05
CA PHE A 489 -11.65 -2.09 -11.77
C PHE A 489 -10.72 -1.46 -12.81
N ALA A 490 -9.43 -1.36 -12.52
CA ALA A 490 -8.48 -0.66 -13.38
C ALA A 490 -7.90 -1.52 -14.52
N CYS A 491 -8.00 -2.85 -14.45
CA CYS A 491 -7.33 -3.75 -15.42
C CYS A 491 -8.30 -4.72 -16.10
N ASP A 492 -8.06 -5.00 -17.39
CA ASP A 492 -8.67 -6.15 -18.09
C ASP A 492 -8.18 -7.45 -17.42
N TYR A 493 -6.85 -7.52 -17.24
CA TYR A 493 -6.20 -8.56 -16.46
C TYR A 493 -4.94 -8.01 -15.79
N LEU A 494 -4.58 -8.63 -14.67
CA LEU A 494 -3.29 -8.52 -14.02
C LEU A 494 -2.79 -9.95 -13.78
N ALA A 495 -1.70 -10.35 -14.43
CA ALA A 495 -1.28 -11.75 -14.46
C ALA A 495 0.23 -11.92 -14.26
N GLU A 496 0.63 -12.97 -13.54
CA GLU A 496 2.02 -13.38 -13.45
C GLU A 496 2.44 -14.07 -14.76
N VAL A 497 3.44 -13.52 -15.45
CA VAL A 497 4.09 -14.13 -16.62
C VAL A 497 5.08 -15.19 -16.17
N ALA A 498 5.84 -14.87 -15.12
CA ALA A 498 6.84 -15.74 -14.53
C ALA A 498 6.84 -15.52 -13.02
N SER A 499 6.95 -16.59 -12.22
CA SER A 499 6.93 -16.50 -10.76
C SER A 499 7.63 -17.69 -10.11
N ARG A 500 7.81 -17.62 -8.79
CA ARG A 500 8.41 -18.67 -7.97
C ARG A 500 7.61 -19.97 -8.12
N ASP A 501 8.31 -21.08 -8.31
CA ASP A 501 7.71 -22.41 -8.26
C ASP A 501 7.39 -22.79 -6.81
N VAL A 502 6.11 -22.70 -6.47
CA VAL A 502 5.62 -23.02 -5.12
C VAL A 502 5.32 -24.50 -5.04
N GLN A 503 6.10 -25.23 -4.24
CA GLN A 503 5.76 -26.59 -3.87
C GLN A 503 4.59 -26.59 -2.88
N LEU A 504 3.58 -27.43 -3.10
CA LEU A 504 2.38 -27.59 -2.26
C LEU A 504 2.71 -27.80 -0.77
N ASP A 505 3.83 -28.46 -0.49
CA ASP A 505 4.23 -28.84 0.87
C ASP A 505 5.17 -27.81 1.53
N SER A 506 5.48 -26.72 0.83
CA SER A 506 6.25 -25.62 1.37
C SER A 506 5.36 -24.74 2.26
N LYS A 507 5.91 -24.29 3.40
CA LYS A 507 5.26 -23.42 4.41
C LYS A 507 4.90 -22.02 3.88
N ALA A 508 4.22 -21.93 2.73
CA ALA A 508 3.78 -20.67 2.16
C ALA A 508 2.53 -20.21 2.91
N ASP A 509 2.69 -19.15 3.73
CA ASP A 509 1.65 -18.40 4.46
C ASP A 509 0.35 -19.18 4.74
N THR A 510 0.41 -20.04 5.75
CA THR A 510 -0.66 -20.89 6.30
C THR A 510 -1.93 -20.14 6.75
N TRP A 511 -2.03 -18.83 6.52
CA TRP A 511 -3.13 -18.00 7.02
C TRP A 511 -4.34 -17.93 6.09
N PHE A 512 -4.15 -18.05 4.78
CA PHE A 512 -5.25 -18.01 3.81
C PHE A 512 -5.38 -19.33 3.08
N VAL A 513 -6.61 -19.82 2.95
CA VAL A 513 -6.89 -21.11 2.33
C VAL A 513 -7.96 -20.98 1.25
N ARG A 514 -7.83 -21.87 0.28
CA ARG A 514 -8.73 -21.99 -0.85
C ARG A 514 -9.08 -23.46 -1.00
N ASP A 515 -10.31 -23.74 -1.44
CA ASP A 515 -10.68 -25.09 -1.84
C ASP A 515 -9.79 -25.56 -3.00
N ARG A 516 -9.17 -26.72 -2.83
CA ARG A 516 -8.27 -27.33 -3.80
C ARG A 516 -8.93 -27.48 -5.17
N TRP A 517 -10.22 -27.82 -5.23
CA TRP A 517 -10.92 -28.05 -6.49
C TRP A 517 -11.06 -26.78 -7.32
N LEU A 518 -11.10 -25.60 -6.68
CA LEU A 518 -11.05 -24.33 -7.40
C LEU A 518 -9.72 -24.13 -8.12
N ASP A 519 -8.60 -24.50 -7.51
CA ASP A 519 -7.29 -24.39 -8.15
C ASP A 519 -7.14 -25.39 -9.31
N VAL A 520 -7.75 -26.58 -9.20
CA VAL A 520 -7.84 -27.56 -10.29
C VAL A 520 -8.59 -26.96 -11.48
N ASP A 521 -9.84 -26.54 -11.29
CA ASP A 521 -10.67 -26.01 -12.37
C ASP A 521 -10.14 -24.68 -12.92
N SER A 522 -9.63 -23.79 -12.06
CA SER A 522 -9.00 -22.53 -12.47
C SER A 522 -7.79 -22.76 -13.39
N THR A 523 -7.01 -23.80 -13.11
CA THR A 523 -5.87 -24.20 -13.95
C THR A 523 -6.34 -24.87 -15.25
N LYS A 524 -7.34 -25.76 -15.19
CA LYS A 524 -7.94 -26.37 -16.40
C LYS A 524 -8.49 -25.30 -17.34
N ASN A 525 -9.24 -24.33 -16.82
CA ASN A 525 -9.80 -23.22 -17.58
C ASN A 525 -8.71 -22.33 -18.21
N THR A 526 -7.62 -22.08 -17.47
CA THR A 526 -6.47 -21.33 -17.99
C THR A 526 -5.75 -22.09 -19.10
N MET A 527 -5.52 -23.39 -18.93
CA MET A 527 -4.89 -24.24 -19.95
C MET A 527 -5.74 -24.36 -21.22
N ALA A 528 -7.07 -24.39 -21.08
CA ALA A 528 -8.00 -24.34 -22.21
C ALA A 528 -7.85 -23.02 -22.99
N ARG A 529 -7.87 -21.87 -22.30
CA ARG A 529 -7.62 -20.55 -22.91
C ARG A 529 -6.25 -20.47 -23.59
N MET A 530 -5.21 -21.02 -22.97
CA MET A 530 -3.87 -21.06 -23.57
C MET A 530 -3.87 -21.87 -24.88
N LYS A 531 -4.51 -23.04 -24.89
CA LYS A 531 -4.64 -23.88 -26.08
C LYS A 531 -5.39 -23.15 -27.20
N GLU A 532 -6.49 -22.47 -26.88
CA GLU A 532 -7.27 -21.65 -27.83
C GLU A 532 -6.43 -20.50 -28.43
N ASN A 533 -5.52 -19.92 -27.64
CA ASN A 533 -4.65 -18.82 -28.07
C ASN A 533 -3.29 -19.30 -28.63
N GLY A 534 -3.08 -20.61 -28.78
CA GLY A 534 -1.82 -21.17 -29.29
C GLY A 534 -0.60 -20.91 -28.38
N LEU A 535 -0.81 -20.76 -27.07
CA LEU A 535 0.24 -20.54 -26.09
C LEU A 535 0.74 -21.86 -25.51
N GLU A 536 2.03 -22.13 -25.65
CA GLU A 536 2.68 -23.32 -25.10
C GLU A 536 3.75 -22.95 -24.07
N ILE A 537 3.70 -23.59 -22.90
CA ILE A 537 4.70 -23.40 -21.85
C ILE A 537 6.06 -23.96 -22.33
N PRO A 538 7.14 -23.17 -22.33
CA PRO A 538 8.46 -23.66 -22.70
C PRO A 538 8.92 -24.85 -21.85
N GLU A 539 9.75 -25.72 -22.44
CA GLU A 539 10.25 -26.92 -21.78
C GLU A 539 10.99 -26.58 -20.47
N GLY A 540 10.64 -27.30 -19.39
CA GLY A 540 11.24 -27.11 -18.06
C GLY A 540 10.78 -25.87 -17.30
N ARG A 541 9.78 -25.13 -17.80
CA ARG A 541 9.17 -23.93 -17.17
C ARG A 541 7.78 -24.16 -16.57
N LYS A 542 7.25 -25.37 -16.63
CA LYS A 542 5.96 -25.70 -16.03
C LYS A 542 6.06 -25.69 -14.50
N GLN A 543 5.11 -25.02 -13.83
CA GLN A 543 5.01 -25.01 -12.37
C GLN A 543 4.65 -26.41 -11.84
N GLU A 544 5.02 -26.71 -10.60
CA GLU A 544 4.67 -27.97 -9.95
C GLU A 544 3.15 -28.18 -9.86
N MET A 545 2.39 -27.12 -9.52
CA MET A 545 0.93 -27.16 -9.51
C MET A 545 0.35 -27.53 -10.87
N THR A 546 0.82 -26.88 -11.93
CA THR A 546 0.35 -27.14 -13.29
C THR A 546 0.62 -28.58 -13.68
N LYS A 547 1.80 -29.15 -13.36
CA LYS A 547 2.13 -30.57 -13.62
C LYS A 547 1.17 -31.52 -12.94
N ARG A 548 0.91 -31.35 -11.64
CA ARG A 548 0.03 -32.23 -10.87
C ARG A 548 -1.41 -32.18 -11.34
N ILE A 549 -1.85 -31.04 -11.87
CA ILE A 549 -3.21 -30.89 -12.37
C ILE A 549 -3.39 -31.59 -13.73
N GLU A 550 -2.31 -31.89 -14.47
CA GLU A 550 -2.40 -32.61 -15.74
C GLU A 550 -3.02 -33.99 -15.60
N ASP A 551 -2.80 -34.66 -14.47
CA ASP A 551 -3.43 -35.94 -14.15
C ASP A 551 -4.97 -35.80 -14.10
N TYR A 552 -5.47 -34.65 -13.65
CA TYR A 552 -6.89 -34.30 -13.54
C TYR A 552 -7.47 -33.63 -14.80
N ILE A 553 -6.64 -33.32 -15.81
CA ILE A 553 -7.13 -32.74 -17.08
C ILE A 553 -8.03 -33.74 -17.81
N THR A 554 -7.84 -35.04 -17.58
CA THR A 554 -8.61 -36.12 -18.21
C THR A 554 -10.01 -36.31 -17.62
N GLU A 555 -10.29 -35.76 -16.45
CA GLU A 555 -11.62 -35.83 -15.85
C GLU A 555 -12.55 -34.80 -16.53
N ASP A 556 -13.64 -35.27 -17.14
CA ASP A 556 -14.63 -34.40 -17.76
C ASP A 556 -15.50 -33.67 -16.71
N GLY A 557 -15.81 -32.41 -16.98
CA GLY A 557 -16.69 -31.58 -16.13
C GLY A 557 -16.00 -30.82 -14.99
N PRO A 558 -16.76 -29.94 -14.30
CA PRO A 558 -16.27 -29.14 -13.18
C PRO A 558 -16.04 -30.00 -11.93
N GLN A 559 -14.94 -29.75 -11.22
CA GLN A 559 -14.64 -30.37 -9.93
C GLN A 559 -15.09 -29.48 -8.77
N ALA A 560 -14.92 -28.17 -8.91
CA ALA A 560 -15.26 -27.18 -7.90
C ALA A 560 -16.79 -27.09 -7.69
N GLY A 561 -17.21 -27.31 -6.45
CA GLY A 561 -18.63 -27.35 -6.09
C GLY A 561 -19.34 -28.67 -6.43
N VAL A 562 -18.62 -29.67 -6.94
CA VAL A 562 -19.12 -31.06 -7.14
C VAL A 562 -18.44 -31.99 -6.14
N GLN A 563 -17.10 -31.91 -6.07
CA GLN A 563 -16.31 -32.67 -5.12
C GLN A 563 -16.46 -32.10 -3.70
N LEU A 564 -16.16 -32.92 -2.70
CA LEU A 564 -16.13 -32.46 -1.31
C LEU A 564 -15.08 -31.36 -1.13
N PRO A 565 -15.46 -30.18 -0.59
CA PRO A 565 -14.53 -29.07 -0.42
C PRO A 565 -13.32 -29.48 0.41
N HIS A 566 -12.12 -29.21 -0.11
CA HIS A 566 -10.88 -29.59 0.56
C HIS A 566 -10.04 -28.34 0.87
N LEU A 567 -10.13 -27.89 2.12
CA LEU A 567 -9.29 -26.82 2.65
C LEU A 567 -8.01 -27.39 3.26
N ASN A 568 -6.84 -27.01 2.71
CA ASN A 568 -5.57 -27.44 3.27
C ASN A 568 -5.40 -26.92 4.71
N ARG A 569 -5.00 -27.77 5.65
CA ARG A 569 -4.81 -27.40 7.06
C ARG A 569 -3.36 -27.62 7.50
N PRO A 570 -2.75 -26.69 8.26
CA PRO A 570 -1.35 -26.81 8.70
C PRO A 570 -1.04 -28.07 9.50
N TYR A 571 -2.03 -28.63 10.21
CA TYR A 571 -1.86 -29.85 11.00
C TYR A 571 -1.81 -31.13 10.14
N ILE A 572 -2.15 -31.09 8.84
CA ILE A 572 -2.13 -32.27 7.97
C ILE A 572 -0.71 -32.82 7.85
N ALA A 573 0.29 -31.97 7.65
CA ALA A 573 1.69 -32.39 7.60
C ALA A 573 2.17 -32.99 8.95
N GLU A 574 1.67 -32.47 10.08
CA GLU A 574 1.94 -33.05 11.40
C GLU A 574 1.29 -34.44 11.54
N LEU A 575 0.05 -34.58 11.09
CA LEU A 575 -0.67 -35.85 11.10
C LEU A 575 0.04 -36.90 10.23
N GLU A 576 0.46 -36.55 9.02
CA GLU A 576 1.21 -37.44 8.13
C GLU A 576 2.52 -37.91 8.76
N ALA A 577 3.27 -37.00 9.40
CA ALA A 577 4.50 -37.34 10.11
C ALA A 577 4.24 -38.30 11.30
N LEU A 578 3.16 -38.07 12.06
CA LEU A 578 2.77 -38.94 13.18
C LEU A 578 2.24 -40.30 12.69
N GLU A 579 1.49 -40.34 11.59
CA GLU A 579 1.05 -41.58 10.93
C GLU A 579 2.25 -42.40 10.44
N GLN A 580 3.24 -41.74 9.85
CA GLN A 580 4.47 -42.39 9.40
C GLN A 580 5.26 -42.94 10.60
N ALA A 581 5.42 -42.15 11.67
CA ALA A 581 6.08 -42.61 12.89
C ALA A 581 5.32 -43.78 13.55
N TYR A 582 3.99 -43.79 13.49
CA TYR A 582 3.16 -44.90 13.94
C TYR A 582 3.37 -46.16 13.10
N ARG A 583 3.38 -46.04 11.75
CA ARG A 583 3.68 -47.17 10.84
C ARG A 583 5.08 -47.74 11.04
N GLU A 584 6.04 -46.89 11.37
CA GLU A 584 7.42 -47.28 11.69
C GLU A 584 7.59 -47.88 13.09
N GLY A 585 6.51 -48.01 13.87
CA GLY A 585 6.52 -48.56 15.23
C GLY A 585 7.17 -47.64 16.27
N LYS A 586 7.43 -46.38 15.94
CA LYS A 586 8.00 -45.38 16.87
C LYS A 586 6.95 -44.84 17.86
N ILE A 587 5.67 -44.98 17.54
CA ILE A 587 4.55 -44.62 18.41
C ILE A 587 3.80 -45.90 18.76
N ASP A 588 3.73 -46.22 20.06
CA ASP A 588 3.02 -47.40 20.56
C ASP A 588 1.57 -47.05 20.94
N LYS A 589 0.61 -47.79 20.38
CA LYS A 589 -0.83 -47.64 20.68
C LYS A 589 -1.19 -48.09 22.09
N GLU A 590 -0.42 -49.00 22.67
CA GLU A 590 -0.67 -49.51 24.02
C GLU A 590 -0.27 -48.47 25.08
N ASN A 591 0.68 -47.59 24.73
CA ASN A 591 1.08 -46.47 25.58
C ASN A 591 0.15 -45.26 25.43
N LYS A 592 -1.08 -45.40 25.91
CA LYS A 592 -2.13 -44.37 25.80
C LYS A 592 -1.81 -43.04 26.51
N SER A 593 -0.80 -43.01 27.37
CA SER A 593 -0.36 -41.80 28.07
C SER A 593 0.67 -40.98 27.27
N SER A 594 1.30 -41.56 26.23
CA SER A 594 2.26 -40.87 25.36
C SER A 594 1.64 -39.61 24.73
N ARG A 595 2.45 -38.55 24.68
CA ARG A 595 2.08 -37.29 24.04
C ARG A 595 1.88 -37.48 22.53
N GLU A 596 2.75 -38.22 21.86
CA GLU A 596 2.63 -38.50 20.43
C GLU A 596 1.36 -39.28 20.10
N TRP A 597 1.02 -40.30 20.90
CA TRP A 597 -0.21 -41.07 20.72
C TRP A 597 -1.47 -40.22 20.91
N LYS A 598 -1.53 -39.42 21.98
CA LYS A 598 -2.65 -38.48 22.22
C LYS A 598 -2.80 -37.48 21.09
N ARG A 599 -1.68 -36.93 20.58
CA ARG A 599 -1.69 -35.99 19.47
C ARG A 599 -2.16 -36.64 18.17
N LEU A 600 -1.71 -37.85 17.86
CA LEU A 600 -2.15 -38.62 16.70
C LEU A 600 -3.66 -38.90 16.75
N VAL A 601 -4.18 -39.40 17.88
CA VAL A 601 -5.63 -39.66 18.05
C VAL A 601 -6.44 -38.37 17.93
N TYR A 602 -5.97 -37.28 18.54
CA TYR A 602 -6.60 -35.97 18.41
C TYR A 602 -6.66 -35.50 16.96
N LEU A 603 -5.54 -35.53 16.22
CA LEU A 603 -5.50 -35.08 14.83
C LEU A 603 -6.32 -35.97 13.89
N ARG A 604 -6.39 -37.29 14.13
CA ARG A 604 -7.32 -38.20 13.43
C ARG A 604 -8.77 -37.78 13.65
N HIS A 605 -9.15 -37.53 14.90
CA HIS A 605 -10.51 -37.10 15.24
C HIS A 605 -10.85 -35.74 14.62
N GLN A 606 -9.92 -34.78 14.68
CA GLN A 606 -10.09 -33.47 14.04
C GLN A 606 -10.29 -33.62 12.52
N THR A 607 -9.47 -34.42 11.85
CA THR A 607 -9.57 -34.65 10.40
C THR A 607 -10.92 -35.25 10.03
N LYS A 608 -11.35 -36.30 10.75
CA LYS A 608 -12.67 -36.91 10.53
C LYS A 608 -13.81 -35.91 10.69
N ARG A 609 -13.76 -35.07 11.73
CA ARG A 609 -14.76 -34.01 11.94
C ARG A 609 -14.78 -33.01 10.78
N HIS A 610 -13.63 -32.64 10.24
CA HIS A 610 -13.55 -31.72 9.10
C HIS A 610 -14.09 -32.36 7.80
N GLU A 611 -13.91 -33.66 7.60
CA GLU A 611 -14.51 -34.40 6.49
C GLU A 611 -16.04 -34.46 6.61
N GLU A 612 -16.56 -34.81 7.80
CA GLU A 612 -18.00 -34.85 8.08
C GLU A 612 -18.67 -33.47 7.87
N GLU A 613 -17.99 -32.38 8.23
CA GLU A 613 -18.50 -31.01 7.98
C GLU A 613 -18.35 -30.56 6.52
N ALA A 614 -17.38 -31.07 5.77
CA ALA A 614 -17.22 -30.74 4.36
C ALA A 614 -18.43 -31.21 3.52
N GLU A 615 -19.00 -32.37 3.86
CA GLU A 615 -20.26 -32.88 3.28
C GLU A 615 -21.41 -31.89 3.56
N ASN A 616 -21.57 -31.49 4.82
CA ASN A 616 -22.58 -30.53 5.24
C ASN A 616 -22.46 -29.18 4.48
N TYR A 617 -21.24 -28.69 4.26
CA TYR A 617 -21.03 -27.44 3.49
C TYR A 617 -21.46 -27.57 2.03
N ARG A 618 -21.13 -28.67 1.36
CA ARG A 618 -21.56 -28.92 -0.02
C ARG A 618 -23.08 -28.92 -0.10
N ASP A 619 -23.73 -29.67 0.79
CA ASP A 619 -25.19 -29.82 0.79
C ASP A 619 -25.89 -28.46 1.05
N LEU A 620 -25.36 -27.64 1.96
CA LEU A 620 -25.87 -26.28 2.19
C LEU A 620 -25.69 -25.38 0.96
N VAL A 621 -24.58 -25.49 0.22
CA VAL A 621 -24.37 -24.73 -1.03
C VAL A 621 -25.32 -25.20 -2.12
N GLU A 622 -25.54 -26.51 -2.26
CA GLU A 622 -26.50 -27.08 -3.22
C GLU A 622 -27.94 -26.65 -2.91
N GLU A 623 -28.35 -26.71 -1.64
CA GLU A 623 -29.68 -26.24 -1.21
C GLU A 623 -29.87 -24.74 -1.51
N MET A 624 -28.84 -23.91 -1.29
CA MET A 624 -28.86 -22.49 -1.64
C MET A 624 -29.05 -22.27 -3.14
N LYS A 625 -28.31 -23.02 -3.98
CA LYS A 625 -28.41 -22.95 -5.44
C LYS A 625 -29.77 -23.41 -5.93
N GLU A 626 -30.33 -24.44 -5.33
CA GLU A 626 -31.66 -24.95 -5.67
C GLU A 626 -32.75 -23.92 -5.35
N ILE A 627 -32.71 -23.29 -4.17
CA ILE A 627 -33.63 -22.19 -3.82
C ILE A 627 -33.52 -21.05 -4.84
N ALA A 628 -32.30 -20.66 -5.21
CA ALA A 628 -32.06 -19.61 -6.21
C ALA A 628 -32.62 -19.99 -7.58
N ARG A 629 -32.41 -21.23 -8.04
CA ARG A 629 -32.96 -21.74 -9.31
C ARG A 629 -34.49 -21.73 -9.31
N LEU A 630 -35.12 -22.28 -8.27
CA LEU A 630 -36.58 -22.34 -8.15
C LEU A 630 -37.21 -20.94 -8.16
N ARG A 631 -36.54 -19.96 -7.55
CA ARG A 631 -36.97 -18.55 -7.59
C ARG A 631 -36.79 -17.94 -8.98
N HIS A 632 -35.65 -18.16 -9.62
CA HIS A 632 -35.37 -17.68 -10.98
C HIS A 632 -36.41 -18.22 -11.98
N ASP A 633 -36.66 -19.52 -11.94
CA ASP A 633 -37.58 -20.22 -12.86
C ASP A 633 -39.06 -20.00 -12.50
N LYS A 634 -39.32 -19.28 -11.39
CA LYS A 634 -40.67 -19.06 -10.81
C LYS A 634 -41.43 -20.38 -10.63
N ALA A 635 -40.71 -21.43 -10.26
CA ALA A 635 -41.23 -22.79 -10.19
C ALA A 635 -42.14 -23.03 -8.97
N LEU A 636 -42.05 -22.18 -7.94
CA LEU A 636 -42.84 -22.24 -6.72
C LEU A 636 -43.39 -20.85 -6.33
N PRO A 637 -44.48 -20.79 -5.53
CA PRO A 637 -44.97 -19.53 -4.97
C PRO A 637 -43.95 -18.87 -4.03
N GLU A 638 -43.87 -17.54 -4.02
CA GLU A 638 -42.86 -16.82 -3.22
C GLU A 638 -42.93 -17.13 -1.73
N GLY A 639 -44.12 -17.29 -1.15
CA GLY A 639 -44.25 -17.65 0.27
C GLY A 639 -43.65 -19.02 0.63
N GLU A 640 -43.62 -19.97 -0.31
CA GLU A 640 -42.93 -21.25 -0.10
C GLU A 640 -41.42 -21.09 -0.20
N LEU A 641 -40.94 -20.28 -1.16
CA LEU A 641 -39.52 -19.95 -1.32
C LEU A 641 -38.97 -19.20 -0.11
N GLU A 642 -39.72 -18.26 0.45
CA GLU A 642 -39.39 -17.56 1.69
C GLU A 642 -39.27 -18.52 2.88
N ALA A 643 -40.19 -19.49 3.00
CA ALA A 643 -40.13 -20.49 4.06
C ALA A 643 -38.89 -21.39 3.93
N ARG A 644 -38.53 -21.80 2.71
CA ARG A 644 -37.31 -22.59 2.43
C ARG A 644 -36.05 -21.78 2.71
N ASP A 645 -35.99 -20.54 2.25
CA ASP A 645 -34.86 -19.62 2.50
C ASP A 645 -34.66 -19.37 4.00
N LYS A 646 -35.76 -19.19 4.76
CA LYS A 646 -35.72 -19.09 6.22
C LYS A 646 -35.19 -20.36 6.88
N ALA A 647 -35.68 -21.54 6.48
CA ALA A 647 -35.24 -22.81 7.03
C ALA A 647 -33.74 -23.05 6.78
N TRP A 648 -33.26 -22.71 5.58
CA TRP A 648 -31.83 -22.76 5.24
C TRP A 648 -30.99 -21.80 6.09
N ASN A 649 -31.47 -20.56 6.30
CA ASN A 649 -30.81 -19.60 7.20
C ASN A 649 -30.75 -20.11 8.65
N ASP A 650 -31.82 -20.76 9.14
CA ASP A 650 -31.87 -21.34 10.48
C ASP A 650 -30.83 -22.47 10.66
N LYS A 651 -30.60 -23.30 9.61
CA LYS A 651 -29.52 -24.31 9.59
C LYS A 651 -28.13 -23.67 9.71
N ILE A 652 -27.90 -22.55 9.03
CA ILE A 652 -26.60 -21.86 9.10
C ILE A 652 -26.38 -21.20 10.46
N ARG A 653 -27.45 -20.66 11.07
CA ARG A 653 -27.36 -19.98 12.37
C ARG A 653 -26.89 -20.91 13.49
N VAL A 654 -27.17 -22.21 13.40
CA VAL A 654 -26.75 -23.19 14.41
C VAL A 654 -25.32 -23.71 14.20
N LEU A 655 -24.66 -23.35 13.08
CA LEU A 655 -23.25 -23.68 12.88
C LEU A 655 -22.39 -22.97 13.93
N GLY A 656 -21.42 -23.70 14.50
CA GLY A 656 -20.43 -23.10 15.38
C GLY A 656 -19.61 -22.03 14.65
N LYS A 657 -19.09 -21.03 15.38
CA LYS A 657 -18.36 -19.87 14.84
C LYS A 657 -17.32 -20.24 13.77
N ASN A 658 -16.50 -21.26 14.01
CA ASN A 658 -15.44 -21.67 13.09
C ASN A 658 -16.00 -22.32 11.81
N PHE A 659 -17.03 -23.15 11.93
CA PHE A 659 -17.67 -23.82 10.80
C PHE A 659 -18.43 -22.82 9.92
N LEU A 660 -19.05 -21.80 10.52
CA LEU A 660 -19.65 -20.69 9.78
C LEU A 660 -18.62 -19.91 8.95
N ILE A 661 -17.42 -19.69 9.49
CA ILE A 661 -16.32 -19.03 8.76
C ILE A 661 -15.87 -19.88 7.56
N ASP A 662 -15.67 -21.18 7.77
CA ASP A 662 -15.28 -22.11 6.70
C ASP A 662 -16.37 -22.21 5.62
N PHE A 663 -17.64 -22.35 6.01
CA PHE A 663 -18.77 -22.37 5.07
C PHE A 663 -18.81 -21.11 4.21
N ARG A 664 -18.75 -19.91 4.82
CA ARG A 664 -18.71 -18.63 4.08
C ARG A 664 -17.52 -18.56 3.15
N LEU A 665 -16.36 -19.04 3.58
CA LEU A 665 -15.16 -19.06 2.75
C LEU A 665 -15.34 -19.95 1.52
N ILE A 666 -15.87 -21.16 1.68
CA ILE A 666 -16.12 -22.11 0.58
C ILE A 666 -17.16 -21.52 -0.38
N ARG A 667 -18.31 -21.10 0.15
CA ARG A 667 -19.40 -20.52 -0.62
C ARG A 667 -18.94 -19.31 -1.42
N ASP A 668 -18.29 -18.33 -0.78
CA ASP A 668 -17.95 -17.07 -1.47
C ASP A 668 -16.84 -17.26 -2.51
N ASN A 669 -15.82 -18.10 -2.24
CA ASN A 669 -14.80 -18.39 -3.25
C ASN A 669 -15.40 -19.12 -4.46
N LEU A 670 -16.29 -20.08 -4.21
CA LEU A 670 -16.99 -20.79 -5.28
C LEU A 670 -17.88 -19.84 -6.09
N HIS A 671 -18.62 -18.95 -5.42
CA HIS A 671 -19.47 -17.95 -6.05
C HIS A 671 -18.69 -17.02 -6.98
N LEU A 672 -17.55 -16.47 -6.52
CA LEU A 672 -16.70 -15.62 -7.35
C LEU A 672 -16.08 -16.34 -8.54
N PHE A 673 -15.77 -17.62 -8.38
CA PHE A 673 -15.17 -18.45 -9.41
C PHE A 673 -16.17 -18.86 -10.50
N GLN A 674 -17.43 -19.13 -10.12
CA GLN A 674 -18.47 -19.61 -11.03
C GLN A 674 -19.14 -18.49 -11.87
N GLN A 675 -18.86 -17.22 -11.59
CA GLN A 675 -19.28 -16.12 -12.46
C GLN A 675 -18.58 -16.18 -13.81
N ASP A 676 -19.23 -15.66 -14.86
CA ASP A 676 -18.67 -15.59 -16.21
C ASP A 676 -18.54 -14.13 -16.69
N PRO A 677 -17.31 -13.60 -16.86
CA PRO A 677 -16.04 -14.23 -16.48
C PRO A 677 -15.85 -14.30 -14.95
N PRO A 678 -14.95 -15.18 -14.44
CA PRO A 678 -14.62 -15.22 -13.02
C PRO A 678 -14.13 -13.86 -12.49
N VAL A 679 -14.49 -13.53 -11.25
CA VAL A 679 -14.23 -12.18 -10.71
C VAL A 679 -12.74 -11.93 -10.47
N LEU A 680 -12.06 -12.88 -9.81
CA LEU A 680 -10.65 -12.73 -9.46
C LEU A 680 -9.77 -12.81 -10.71
N HIS A 681 -8.85 -11.84 -10.86
CA HIS A 681 -7.85 -11.85 -11.94
C HIS A 681 -7.06 -13.15 -12.06
N TRP A 682 -6.81 -13.81 -10.93
CA TRP A 682 -6.15 -15.12 -10.91
C TRP A 682 -6.93 -16.15 -11.75
N ASP A 683 -8.25 -16.23 -11.61
CA ASP A 683 -9.05 -17.30 -12.23
C ASP A 683 -9.37 -17.07 -13.70
N LYS A 684 -9.32 -15.81 -14.15
CA LYS A 684 -9.45 -15.41 -15.55
C LYS A 684 -8.11 -15.10 -16.22
N ARG A 685 -6.98 -15.48 -15.60
CA ARG A 685 -5.64 -15.23 -16.15
C ARG A 685 -5.53 -15.79 -17.58
N PRO A 686 -4.83 -15.08 -18.48
CA PRO A 686 -4.68 -15.50 -19.87
C PRO A 686 -3.74 -16.71 -20.04
N TYR A 687 -2.82 -16.92 -19.09
CA TYR A 687 -1.82 -17.97 -19.15
C TYR A 687 -1.31 -18.38 -17.75
N GLU A 688 -0.72 -19.58 -17.69
CA GLU A 688 0.01 -20.07 -16.51
C GLU A 688 1.37 -19.36 -16.36
N PRO A 689 1.79 -19.00 -15.14
CA PRO A 689 3.08 -18.38 -14.90
C PRO A 689 4.22 -19.36 -15.15
N LEU A 690 5.29 -18.93 -15.82
CA LEU A 690 6.52 -19.71 -15.98
C LEU A 690 7.28 -19.87 -14.65
N ALA A 691 7.76 -21.07 -14.37
CA ALA A 691 8.59 -21.36 -13.20
C ALA A 691 9.98 -20.74 -13.37
N VAL A 692 10.37 -19.91 -12.41
CA VAL A 692 11.71 -19.30 -12.34
C VAL A 692 12.57 -19.97 -11.27
N ARG A 693 13.90 -19.81 -11.39
CA ARG A 693 14.88 -20.40 -10.47
C ARG A 693 15.74 -19.32 -9.82
N PRO A 694 16.17 -19.47 -8.55
CA PRO A 694 16.99 -18.47 -7.88
C PRO A 694 18.27 -18.08 -8.63
N ASN A 695 18.91 -19.03 -9.32
CA ASN A 695 20.15 -18.78 -10.05
C ASN A 695 19.99 -17.99 -11.34
N GLU A 696 18.76 -17.68 -11.75
CA GLU A 696 18.46 -16.81 -12.89
C GLU A 696 18.51 -15.33 -12.51
N PHE A 697 18.70 -15.04 -11.22
CA PHE A 697 18.78 -13.71 -10.63
C PHE A 697 20.08 -13.51 -9.86
N PHE A 698 20.49 -12.25 -9.70
CA PHE A 698 21.62 -11.86 -8.85
C PHE A 698 21.30 -10.61 -8.01
N PRO A 699 21.35 -10.69 -6.66
CA PRO A 699 21.52 -11.90 -5.83
C PRO A 699 20.51 -13.02 -6.14
N ASN A 700 20.85 -14.28 -5.84
CA ASN A 700 20.07 -15.45 -6.23
C ASN A 700 18.77 -15.59 -5.42
N VAL A 701 17.78 -14.79 -5.80
CA VAL A 701 16.45 -14.73 -5.19
C VAL A 701 15.46 -14.69 -6.34
N GLU A 702 14.45 -15.57 -6.32
CA GLU A 702 13.41 -15.56 -7.36
C GLU A 702 12.70 -14.21 -7.40
N CYS A 703 12.34 -13.77 -8.61
CA CYS A 703 11.49 -12.60 -8.83
C CYS A 703 10.27 -13.03 -9.66
N ALA A 704 9.19 -12.26 -9.58
CA ALA A 704 8.01 -12.42 -10.43
C ALA A 704 7.97 -11.32 -11.49
N LEU A 705 7.57 -11.67 -12.71
CA LEU A 705 7.21 -10.73 -13.77
C LEU A 705 5.69 -10.66 -13.84
N VAL A 706 5.12 -9.48 -13.63
CA VAL A 706 3.68 -9.22 -13.72
C VAL A 706 3.39 -8.42 -14.98
N ASP A 707 2.41 -8.87 -15.75
CA ASP A 707 1.82 -8.15 -16.87
C ASP A 707 0.51 -7.50 -16.42
N ILE A 708 0.46 -6.18 -16.54
CA ILE A 708 -0.69 -5.36 -16.14
C ILE A 708 -1.27 -4.76 -17.41
N GLN A 709 -2.49 -5.15 -17.74
CA GLN A 709 -3.26 -4.64 -18.87
C GLN A 709 -4.37 -3.71 -18.38
N PRO A 710 -4.20 -2.38 -18.46
CA PRO A 710 -5.24 -1.45 -18.03
C PRO A 710 -6.48 -1.51 -18.90
N LYS A 711 -7.62 -1.15 -18.29
CA LYS A 711 -8.91 -0.90 -18.92
C LYS A 711 -9.49 0.43 -18.47
N ALA A 712 -10.49 0.93 -19.18
CA ALA A 712 -11.20 2.13 -18.77
C ALA A 712 -12.10 1.80 -17.57
N MET A 713 -11.85 2.46 -16.44
CA MET A 713 -12.74 2.40 -15.28
C MET A 713 -14.08 3.09 -15.57
N HIS A 714 -15.12 2.65 -14.86
CA HIS A 714 -16.44 3.26 -14.89
C HIS A 714 -16.36 4.80 -14.76
N PRO A 715 -17.12 5.59 -15.56
CA PRO A 715 -17.01 7.05 -15.57
C PRO A 715 -17.08 7.70 -14.19
N LEU A 716 -18.04 7.30 -13.35
CA LEU A 716 -18.19 7.84 -11.99
C LEU A 716 -16.98 7.57 -11.09
N LEU A 717 -16.28 6.44 -11.26
CA LEU A 717 -15.07 6.14 -10.48
C LEU A 717 -13.90 7.07 -10.82
N ARG A 718 -13.95 7.74 -11.98
CA ARG A 718 -12.91 8.67 -12.45
C ARG A 718 -13.20 10.12 -12.05
N GLU A 719 -14.38 10.39 -11.50
CA GLU A 719 -14.78 11.71 -10.99
C GLU A 719 -14.26 11.90 -9.57
N THR A 720 -12.98 12.21 -9.45
CA THR A 720 -12.27 12.49 -8.19
C THR A 720 -11.84 13.94 -8.11
N GLY A 721 -11.90 14.51 -6.91
CA GLY A 721 -11.41 15.84 -6.61
C GLY A 721 -12.38 16.97 -6.96
N PRO A 722 -12.01 18.22 -6.61
CA PRO A 722 -12.86 19.40 -6.81
C PRO A 722 -13.24 19.64 -8.27
N GLY A 723 -14.46 20.15 -8.50
CA GLY A 723 -14.96 20.44 -9.86
C GLY A 723 -15.57 19.23 -10.59
N THR A 724 -15.67 18.07 -9.93
CA THR A 724 -16.38 16.87 -10.41
C THR A 724 -17.59 16.57 -9.51
N SER A 725 -18.36 15.51 -9.79
CA SER A 725 -19.40 15.05 -8.86
C SER A 725 -18.83 14.45 -7.56
N ARG A 726 -17.50 14.28 -7.46
CA ARG A 726 -16.80 13.53 -6.40
C ARG A 726 -17.29 12.09 -6.22
N ALA A 727 -17.87 11.48 -7.25
CA ALA A 727 -18.38 10.12 -7.15
C ALA A 727 -17.27 9.10 -6.84
N GLY A 728 -16.06 9.30 -7.40
CA GLY A 728 -14.91 8.46 -7.09
C GLY A 728 -14.45 8.60 -5.64
N ASP A 729 -14.48 9.82 -5.08
CA ASP A 729 -14.12 10.07 -3.68
C ASP A 729 -15.15 9.49 -2.72
N ILE A 730 -16.44 9.68 -3.02
CA ILE A 730 -17.56 9.07 -2.29
C ILE A 730 -17.44 7.55 -2.31
N PHE A 731 -17.16 6.96 -3.47
CA PHE A 731 -16.99 5.52 -3.61
C PHE A 731 -15.92 4.97 -2.67
N GLU A 732 -14.80 5.67 -2.46
CA GLU A 732 -13.79 5.24 -1.49
C GLU A 732 -14.31 5.19 -0.05
N LEU A 733 -15.21 6.12 0.32
CA LEU A 733 -15.87 6.13 1.63
C LEU A 733 -16.88 4.99 1.75
N LEU A 734 -17.68 4.73 0.71
CA LEU A 734 -18.61 3.60 0.66
C LEU A 734 -17.85 2.26 0.81
N GLN A 735 -16.79 2.07 0.03
CA GLN A 735 -15.94 0.90 0.11
C GLN A 735 -15.33 0.73 1.50
N ARG A 736 -14.83 1.82 2.11
CA ARG A 736 -14.25 1.77 3.46
C ARG A 736 -15.28 1.31 4.49
N SER A 737 -16.49 1.88 4.47
CA SER A 737 -17.57 1.52 5.40
C SER A 737 -18.01 0.06 5.22
N MET A 738 -18.28 -0.35 3.98
CA MET A 738 -18.78 -1.70 3.68
C MET A 738 -17.72 -2.78 3.93
N LEU A 739 -16.45 -2.53 3.61
CA LEU A 739 -15.38 -3.51 3.83
C LEU A 739 -14.95 -3.63 5.29
N ALA A 740 -15.28 -2.66 6.16
CA ALA A 740 -15.05 -2.75 7.60
C ALA A 740 -15.82 -3.93 8.24
N ALA A 741 -16.94 -4.34 7.65
CA ALA A 741 -17.66 -5.58 7.98
C ALA A 741 -17.92 -6.42 6.73
N SER A 742 -16.84 -6.76 6.03
CA SER A 742 -16.88 -7.40 4.71
C SER A 742 -17.64 -8.73 4.61
N LEU A 743 -17.87 -9.44 5.73
CA LEU A 743 -18.61 -10.70 5.79
C LEU A 743 -20.12 -10.52 5.93
N GLU A 744 -20.59 -9.30 6.16
CA GLU A 744 -22.02 -9.05 6.32
C GLU A 744 -22.77 -9.04 4.99
N PRO A 745 -24.05 -9.43 5.01
CA PRO A 745 -24.96 -9.25 3.87
C PRO A 745 -24.95 -7.81 3.36
N VAL A 746 -24.99 -7.63 2.04
CA VAL A 746 -24.95 -6.30 1.40
C VAL A 746 -26.04 -5.37 1.92
N SER A 747 -27.22 -5.88 2.25
CA SER A 747 -28.31 -5.10 2.83
C SER A 747 -27.92 -4.40 4.13
N LYS A 748 -27.21 -5.11 5.03
CA LYS A 748 -26.69 -4.54 6.28
C LYS A 748 -25.51 -3.61 6.04
N SER A 749 -24.63 -3.97 5.11
CA SER A 749 -23.47 -3.13 4.77
C SER A 749 -23.89 -1.78 4.20
N VAL A 750 -24.94 -1.74 3.36
CA VAL A 750 -25.47 -0.50 2.78
C VAL A 750 -26.19 0.34 3.83
N GLU A 751 -27.01 -0.27 4.70
CA GLU A 751 -27.71 0.46 5.77
C GLU A 751 -26.75 1.14 6.76
N ARG A 752 -25.55 0.58 6.94
CA ARG A 752 -24.51 1.17 7.80
C ARG A 752 -24.01 2.52 7.29
N ILE A 753 -23.94 2.68 5.97
CA ILE A 753 -23.40 3.88 5.32
C ILE A 753 -24.19 5.10 5.77
N TRP A 754 -25.51 5.01 5.72
CA TRP A 754 -26.42 6.08 6.13
C TRP A 754 -27.80 5.50 6.47
N PRO A 755 -28.53 6.04 7.47
CA PRO A 755 -29.88 5.58 7.79
C PRO A 755 -30.81 5.69 6.58
N GLY A 756 -31.54 4.61 6.29
CA GLY A 756 -32.44 4.53 5.14
C GLY A 756 -31.73 4.32 3.80
N ALA A 757 -30.40 4.11 3.79
CA ALA A 757 -29.66 3.82 2.58
C ALA A 757 -30.09 2.49 1.95
N ALA A 758 -30.39 1.46 2.76
CA ALA A 758 -30.83 0.19 2.19
C ALA A 758 -32.17 0.34 1.45
N GLU A 759 -33.12 1.09 2.02
CA GLU A 759 -34.43 1.37 1.41
C GLU A 759 -34.28 2.25 0.15
N GLY A 760 -33.39 3.23 0.18
CA GLY A 760 -33.19 4.18 -0.92
C GLY A 760 -32.35 3.67 -2.08
N ILE A 761 -31.46 2.70 -1.85
CA ILE A 761 -30.44 2.28 -2.83
C ILE A 761 -30.73 0.88 -3.38
N LEU A 762 -30.99 -0.11 -2.52
CA LEU A 762 -31.07 -1.51 -2.94
C LEU A 762 -32.18 -1.81 -3.98
N PRO A 763 -33.35 -1.15 -3.96
CA PRO A 763 -34.36 -1.33 -5.02
C PRO A 763 -33.85 -0.96 -6.43
N HIS A 764 -32.79 -0.16 -6.52
CA HIS A 764 -32.15 0.25 -7.77
C HIS A 764 -30.90 -0.57 -8.10
N CYS A 765 -30.65 -1.67 -7.39
CA CYS A 765 -29.50 -2.55 -7.59
C CYS A 765 -29.92 -4.02 -7.89
N PRO A 766 -30.63 -4.28 -9.01
CA PRO A 766 -31.10 -5.63 -9.34
C PRO A 766 -29.96 -6.66 -9.50
N SER A 767 -28.75 -6.24 -9.86
CA SER A 767 -27.61 -7.15 -10.04
C SER A 767 -27.17 -7.86 -8.76
N LEU A 768 -27.58 -7.36 -7.59
CA LEU A 768 -27.31 -7.99 -6.29
C LEU A 768 -28.10 -9.29 -6.08
N ARG A 769 -29.24 -9.44 -6.79
CA ARG A 769 -30.15 -10.58 -6.66
C ARG A 769 -30.19 -11.45 -7.92
N ASP A 770 -29.80 -10.91 -9.07
CA ASP A 770 -29.81 -11.61 -10.37
C ASP A 770 -28.61 -12.58 -10.52
N PRO A 771 -28.83 -13.90 -10.56
CA PRO A 771 -27.75 -14.88 -10.72
C PRO A 771 -26.93 -14.73 -12.01
N GLU A 772 -27.54 -14.26 -13.11
CA GLU A 772 -26.82 -14.04 -14.38
C GLU A 772 -25.79 -12.91 -14.28
N GLN A 773 -25.95 -12.05 -13.28
CA GLN A 773 -25.06 -10.91 -13.00
C GLN A 773 -24.20 -11.13 -11.75
N GLY A 774 -24.14 -12.35 -11.23
CA GLY A 774 -23.40 -12.70 -10.02
C GLY A 774 -24.10 -12.33 -8.71
N GLY A 775 -25.40 -12.06 -8.76
CA GLY A 775 -26.26 -11.84 -7.59
C GLY A 775 -26.66 -13.14 -6.90
N LEU A 776 -27.10 -13.04 -5.65
CA LEU A 776 -27.66 -14.15 -4.89
C LEU A 776 -29.05 -13.74 -4.40
N PRO A 777 -30.13 -14.44 -4.79
CA PRO A 777 -31.48 -13.97 -4.55
C PRO A 777 -31.99 -14.25 -3.12
N GLY A 778 -31.25 -15.03 -2.32
CA GLY A 778 -31.61 -15.38 -0.93
C GLY A 778 -31.57 -14.19 0.03
N THR A 779 -31.98 -14.43 1.28
CA THR A 779 -31.93 -13.41 2.35
C THR A 779 -30.94 -13.79 3.45
N GLY A 780 -30.48 -12.82 4.24
CA GLY A 780 -29.61 -13.06 5.38
C GLY A 780 -28.27 -13.66 4.94
N GLN A 781 -27.98 -14.89 5.35
CA GLN A 781 -26.77 -15.59 4.89
C GLN A 781 -26.84 -15.94 3.40
N GLY A 782 -27.99 -15.87 2.74
CA GLY A 782 -28.15 -16.15 1.31
C GLY A 782 -27.81 -14.96 0.42
N GLU A 783 -27.51 -13.79 1.00
CA GLU A 783 -27.14 -12.59 0.26
C GLU A 783 -25.64 -12.54 -0.07
N VAL A 784 -25.30 -11.82 -1.15
CA VAL A 784 -23.92 -11.45 -1.45
C VAL A 784 -23.38 -10.56 -0.33
N CYS A 785 -22.13 -10.78 0.07
CA CYS A 785 -21.42 -9.94 1.04
C CYS A 785 -20.54 -8.90 0.34
N ALA A 786 -20.17 -7.82 1.04
CA ALA A 786 -19.41 -6.72 0.44
C ALA A 786 -18.10 -7.18 -0.25
N ARG A 787 -17.38 -8.14 0.34
CA ARG A 787 -16.15 -8.70 -0.29
C ARG A 787 -16.40 -9.61 -1.49
N ALA A 788 -17.64 -10.02 -1.75
CA ALA A 788 -18.02 -10.89 -2.86
C ALA A 788 -18.70 -10.12 -4.02
N LEU A 789 -18.89 -8.81 -3.88
CA LEU A 789 -19.45 -7.97 -4.94
C LEU A 789 -18.50 -7.90 -6.14
N ASN A 790 -19.00 -8.14 -7.34
CA ASN A 790 -18.26 -7.93 -8.58
C ASN A 790 -18.26 -6.44 -8.98
N GLU A 791 -17.54 -6.10 -10.04
CA GLU A 791 -17.42 -4.71 -10.51
C GLU A 791 -18.77 -4.09 -10.88
N LYS A 792 -19.63 -4.82 -11.59
CA LYS A 792 -20.96 -4.33 -11.99
C LYS A 792 -21.80 -3.96 -10.77
N GLN A 793 -21.81 -4.82 -9.75
CA GLN A 793 -22.54 -4.60 -8.51
C GLN A 793 -21.99 -3.39 -7.74
N TRP A 794 -20.66 -3.22 -7.68
CA TRP A 794 -20.04 -2.04 -7.07
C TRP A 794 -20.40 -0.75 -7.80
N THR A 795 -20.40 -0.75 -9.13
CA THR A 795 -20.73 0.44 -9.93
C THR A 795 -22.23 0.75 -9.90
N GLU A 796 -23.10 -0.26 -9.91
CA GLU A 796 -24.55 -0.09 -9.79
C GLU A 796 -24.93 0.46 -8.41
N LEU A 797 -24.28 -0.01 -7.34
CA LEU A 797 -24.41 0.58 -6.00
C LEU A 797 -23.99 2.05 -5.97
N LEU A 798 -22.88 2.39 -6.64
CA LEU A 798 -22.43 3.79 -6.73
C LEU A 798 -23.42 4.65 -7.51
N GLU A 799 -23.93 4.16 -8.65
CA GLU A 799 -24.93 4.86 -9.45
C GLU A 799 -26.21 5.10 -8.66
N ALA A 800 -26.72 4.08 -7.98
CA ALA A 800 -27.90 4.18 -7.13
C ALA A 800 -27.67 5.14 -5.95
N PHE A 801 -26.50 5.08 -5.29
CA PHE A 801 -26.13 6.03 -4.24
C PHE A 801 -26.07 7.47 -4.78
N MET A 802 -25.47 7.67 -5.96
CA MET A 802 -25.39 8.97 -6.61
C MET A 802 -26.75 9.44 -7.13
N ALA A 803 -27.71 8.57 -7.39
CA ALA A 803 -29.07 8.95 -7.76
C ALA A 803 -29.99 9.21 -6.56
N TRP A 804 -29.61 8.72 -5.37
CA TRP A 804 -30.46 8.77 -4.18
C TRP A 804 -30.71 10.21 -3.71
N PRO A 805 -31.98 10.69 -3.64
CA PRO A 805 -32.29 12.08 -3.29
C PRO A 805 -31.88 12.50 -1.88
N PHE A 806 -31.80 11.53 -0.96
CA PHE A 806 -31.42 11.76 0.43
C PHE A 806 -29.95 11.44 0.71
N ARG A 807 -29.14 11.28 -0.35
CA ARG A 807 -27.72 11.00 -0.19
C ARG A 807 -27.03 12.12 0.63
N PRO A 808 -26.23 11.77 1.64
CA PRO A 808 -25.43 12.76 2.36
C PRO A 808 -24.39 13.39 1.42
N SER A 809 -23.96 14.60 1.76
CA SER A 809 -22.81 15.25 1.15
C SER A 809 -21.51 14.50 1.47
N TYR A 810 -20.48 14.72 0.65
CA TYR A 810 -19.16 14.14 0.88
C TYR A 810 -18.59 14.54 2.24
N GLU A 811 -18.80 15.78 2.67
CA GLU A 811 -18.40 16.32 3.97
C GLU A 811 -19.10 15.60 5.13
N GLU A 812 -20.41 15.33 5.02
CA GLU A 812 -21.17 14.59 6.02
C GLU A 812 -20.70 13.13 6.14
N LEU A 813 -20.38 12.48 5.01
CA LEU A 813 -19.82 11.12 5.00
C LEU A 813 -18.46 11.05 5.69
N ILE A 814 -17.59 12.04 5.48
CA ILE A 814 -16.29 12.13 6.18
C ILE A 814 -16.51 12.27 7.69
N GLY A 815 -17.42 13.16 8.11
CA GLY A 815 -17.74 13.38 9.52
C GLY A 815 -18.14 12.09 10.23
N ARG A 816 -19.08 11.33 9.64
CA ARG A 816 -19.56 10.06 10.20
C ARG A 816 -18.45 9.01 10.36
N LEU A 817 -17.57 8.90 9.37
CA LEU A 817 -16.46 7.94 9.42
C LEU A 817 -15.42 8.27 10.50
N ALA A 818 -15.31 9.53 10.92
CA ALA A 818 -14.45 9.91 12.03
C ALA A 818 -15.02 9.42 13.38
N ASP A 819 -16.35 9.44 13.52
CA ASP A 819 -17.06 8.99 14.74
C ASP A 819 -17.04 7.45 14.89
N GLU A 820 -17.09 6.69 13.78
CA GLU A 820 -17.08 5.22 13.82
C GLU A 820 -15.70 4.63 14.21
N VAL A 821 -14.60 5.35 13.96
CA VAL A 821 -13.23 4.88 14.28
C VAL A 821 -12.98 4.78 15.80
N GLU A 822 -13.74 5.52 16.63
CA GLU A 822 -13.64 5.40 18.09
C GLU A 822 -14.24 4.10 18.65
N THR A 823 -14.99 3.33 17.85
CA THR A 823 -15.76 2.17 18.33
C THR A 823 -15.31 0.81 17.78
N ALA A 824 -14.35 0.79 16.84
CA ALA A 824 -14.04 -0.40 16.04
C ALA A 824 -12.92 -1.31 16.59
N ASP A 825 -12.38 -1.02 17.77
CA ASP A 825 -11.14 -1.66 18.23
C ASP A 825 -11.29 -3.07 18.84
N ASP A 826 -12.50 -3.61 19.06
CA ASP A 826 -12.60 -4.91 19.78
C ASP A 826 -13.30 -6.09 19.06
N ASP A 827 -14.13 -5.92 18.02
CA ASP A 827 -15.00 -7.04 17.60
C ASP A 827 -14.85 -7.56 16.15
N ASN A 828 -14.11 -6.90 15.25
CA ASN A 828 -14.07 -7.32 13.83
C ASN A 828 -12.72 -7.82 13.27
N ASN A 829 -11.78 -8.20 14.14
CA ASN A 829 -10.58 -8.97 13.76
C ASN A 829 -10.86 -10.43 13.32
N GLY A 830 -12.12 -10.76 12.98
CA GLY A 830 -12.55 -12.06 12.47
C GLY A 830 -12.03 -12.44 11.07
N ALA A 831 -11.17 -11.63 10.46
CA ALA A 831 -10.42 -11.99 9.25
C ALA A 831 -9.25 -12.97 9.52
N GLY A 832 -9.04 -13.36 10.78
CA GLY A 832 -8.23 -14.51 11.14
C GLY A 832 -8.94 -15.80 10.76
N SER A 833 -8.34 -16.57 9.84
CA SER A 833 -8.68 -17.98 9.64
C SER A 833 -8.59 -18.76 10.95
N SER A 834 -9.28 -19.90 11.03
CA SER A 834 -9.29 -20.85 12.15
C SER A 834 -7.90 -21.46 12.51
N PHE A 835 -6.80 -20.89 12.02
CA PHE A 835 -5.43 -21.38 12.18
C PHE A 835 -4.72 -20.90 13.46
N SER A 836 -5.43 -20.34 14.43
CA SER A 836 -4.85 -20.06 15.76
C SER A 836 -4.68 -21.36 16.56
N ALA A 837 -3.61 -22.11 16.27
CA ALA A 837 -3.19 -23.26 17.07
C ALA A 837 -2.50 -22.86 18.39
N ASP A 838 -2.27 -21.57 18.65
CA ASP A 838 -1.54 -21.09 19.84
C ASP A 838 -2.43 -20.82 21.07
N GLY A 839 -3.72 -21.18 21.03
CA GLY A 839 -4.67 -20.96 22.14
C GLY A 839 -4.88 -22.13 23.10
N VAL A 840 -4.26 -23.31 22.91
CA VAL A 840 -4.58 -24.53 23.68
C VAL A 840 -3.34 -25.22 24.27
N LEU A 841 -2.33 -24.43 24.66
CA LEU A 841 -1.28 -24.90 25.57
C LEU A 841 -1.38 -24.13 26.89
N ALA A 842 -2.41 -24.47 27.67
CA ALA A 842 -2.46 -24.38 29.12
C ALA A 842 -2.74 -25.77 29.67
#